data_AF-A0A6M0ETZ3-F1
#
_entry.id   AF-A0A6M0ETZ3-F1
#
_cell.length_a   1.000
_cell.length_b   1.000
_cell.length_c   1.000
_cell.angle_alpha   90.00
_cell.angle_beta   90.00
_cell.angle_gamma   90.00
#
_symmetry.space_group_name_H-M   'P 1'
#
loop_
_entity.id
_entity.type
_entity.pdbx_description
1 polymer ?
#
loop_
_entity_poly.entity_id
_entity_poly.type
_entity_poly.pdbx_seq_one_letter_code
_entity_poly.pdbx_strand_id
1 'polypeptide(L)'
;MSKFIPNKNSSISSQLNSGTSKALEPESISRSNPHKSNAQHKSNAQQNQNRQPHLLLLKRCRKGTEQTFGRLKSFSSKLFERLGGSKQLYHHYWFWLGLGVTGGAIALGWGAYALEKSLPDSTTDVLTYIRDDTITIKASDGKIIQQTGSATRETLKIWEIPEPLIQAFIAIEDRRFEKHHGVDFQGVIRAAIANLMARDIVEGGSTITQQLARIVYFDQERSFVRKLKEMRMAQKIEHDLDKEQVIERYLNLVYLGSGAYGIADAAWVYFSKPISELTLPEMAMLAGLPPAPSVYSPFVNEKAAKNRRDLVLERMQQNGQITEAQMEEAIATPLNTKRSNPKRLEREAYYFTEYVQQELPKYVPQETLGKKGLIVETTLNLDWQHAAEAAIDKTIKNNGRYQRFGQAALVAIDPRNGQIKAMVGGKDFQDLESNNYLNRVTQTKRQPGSTFKTFVYTAAISAGISPNRGYLDAPYIVDGYEPKNYSDNFRGWTSIRQALIKSINVVALKSLIDIGWEPTIEIAKKMGIESKLYSTYSLALGASEVNLLELTSAYGTLAAQGVHTKPHGIERILDHQGNVIYQEQIQHRRALDEETAAITTWMLRGVVSSGTGRAARIGRPVAGKTGTTDEARDLWFIGYIPQLVAGVWLGNDDNKPTRGSSGTAASTWRRFMVEAIEDLETEPFPQRPNKIEGREAVIKAKPIRPKRVIHKKYPKSKSATKSRSNYRRTASTSTRRRRRRVSTPRKTTKPVSRQVRQNRAPRQSAPVRRRTAPRNTAPRQSAPVRRTAPKPAPVAPKPAVVPAPRVTSPSKPSPVVAPPAPPAARKAPAPTTKVPATPPEAPASRAGE
;
A
#
# COMPACT_ATOMS: atom_id res chain seq x y z
N MET A 1 -3.61 52.95 4.18
CA MET A 1 -4.84 53.73 4.43
C MET A 1 -5.80 52.87 5.26
N SER A 2 -6.60 53.52 6.11
CA SER A 2 -7.83 53.03 6.77
C SER A 2 -8.75 52.17 5.88
N LYS A 3 -9.67 51.32 6.37
CA LYS A 3 -10.06 50.87 7.73
C LYS A 3 -11.10 49.71 7.59
N PHE A 4 -11.45 49.12 8.74
CA PHE A 4 -12.72 48.48 9.12
C PHE A 4 -12.97 46.97 8.91
N ILE A 5 -13.17 46.37 10.10
CA ILE A 5 -13.62 45.05 10.58
C ILE A 5 -15.09 45.35 11.08
N PRO A 6 -16.09 44.43 11.23
CA PRO A 6 -15.97 43.34 12.21
C PRO A 6 -16.82 42.04 12.14
N ASN A 7 -16.31 41.05 12.89
CA ASN A 7 -17.03 39.93 13.50
C ASN A 7 -18.12 40.39 14.47
N LYS A 8 -19.12 39.53 14.73
CA LYS A 8 -19.65 39.31 16.09
C LYS A 8 -20.32 37.94 16.28
N ASN A 9 -20.01 37.29 17.40
CA ASN A 9 -20.80 36.20 17.98
C ASN A 9 -22.05 36.76 18.66
N SER A 10 -23.13 35.97 18.78
CA SER A 10 -23.67 35.56 20.10
C SER A 10 -24.95 34.71 20.02
N SER A 11 -25.04 33.78 20.98
CA SER A 11 -26.16 32.93 21.40
C SER A 11 -27.55 33.57 21.53
N ILE A 12 -28.61 32.81 21.25
CA ILE A 12 -29.90 32.84 21.97
C ILE A 12 -30.40 31.40 22.22
N SER A 13 -31.03 31.18 23.37
CA SER A 13 -31.66 29.93 23.82
C SER A 13 -33.09 30.19 24.31
N SER A 14 -33.90 29.12 24.48
CA SER A 14 -35.28 29.10 25.06
C SER A 14 -36.40 29.71 24.15
N GLN A 15 -37.68 29.31 24.21
CA GLN A 15 -38.37 28.17 24.86
C GLN A 15 -39.81 27.96 24.28
N LEU A 16 -40.30 26.71 24.34
CA LEU A 16 -41.70 26.26 24.58
C LEU A 16 -42.87 26.45 23.58
N ASN A 17 -43.80 25.48 23.70
CA ASN A 17 -45.18 25.37 23.16
C ASN A 17 -45.35 25.10 21.64
N SER A 18 -46.34 24.29 21.18
CA SER A 18 -47.25 23.33 21.83
C SER A 18 -47.92 22.44 20.73
N GLY A 19 -48.55 21.31 21.08
CA GLY A 19 -49.43 20.56 20.15
C GLY A 19 -49.44 19.04 20.31
N THR A 20 -50.63 18.46 20.55
CA THR A 20 -50.86 17.03 20.82
C THR A 20 -51.69 16.32 19.73
N SER A 21 -51.43 15.01 19.54
CA SER A 21 -52.28 14.00 18.85
C SER A 21 -52.53 14.22 17.34
N LYS A 22 -52.43 13.22 16.46
CA LYS A 22 -53.15 11.94 16.47
C LYS A 22 -52.51 10.92 15.49
N ALA A 23 -52.81 9.64 15.66
CA ALA A 23 -52.38 8.56 14.77
C ALA A 23 -53.38 8.27 13.64
N LEU A 24 -52.94 7.59 12.57
CA LEU A 24 -53.76 6.83 11.61
C LEU A 24 -52.90 5.74 10.92
N GLU A 25 -53.55 4.64 10.51
CA GLU A 25 -52.97 3.42 9.93
C GLU A 25 -52.71 3.55 8.41
N PRO A 26 -52.12 2.51 7.77
CA PRO A 26 -52.39 2.21 6.36
C PRO A 26 -53.02 0.81 6.15
N GLU A 27 -53.92 0.75 5.17
CA GLU A 27 -54.79 -0.39 4.85
C GLU A 27 -54.10 -1.57 4.12
N SER A 28 -54.83 -2.69 4.09
CA SER A 28 -54.52 -3.88 3.29
C SER A 28 -55.14 -3.83 1.88
N ILE A 29 -54.45 -4.38 0.87
CA ILE A 29 -55.08 -4.79 -0.40
C ILE A 29 -54.59 -6.17 -0.82
N SER A 30 -55.53 -7.04 -1.20
CA SER A 30 -55.34 -8.42 -1.68
C SER A 30 -56.02 -8.61 -3.04
N ARG A 31 -55.36 -9.26 -4.02
CA ARG A 31 -56.02 -9.90 -5.18
C ARG A 31 -55.28 -11.15 -5.71
N SER A 32 -55.96 -12.29 -5.55
CA SER A 32 -56.03 -13.55 -6.34
C SER A 32 -55.13 -13.86 -7.56
N ASN A 33 -54.60 -15.11 -7.52
CA ASN A 33 -54.34 -16.18 -8.53
C ASN A 33 -55.30 -16.28 -9.76
N PRO A 34 -55.18 -17.24 -10.74
CA PRO A 34 -54.27 -18.43 -10.88
C PRO A 34 -53.72 -18.76 -12.32
N HIS A 35 -52.76 -19.71 -12.49
CA HIS A 35 -52.93 -21.01 -13.22
C HIS A 35 -51.65 -21.87 -13.47
N LYS A 36 -51.91 -23.20 -13.56
CA LYS A 36 -51.04 -24.39 -13.64
C LYS A 36 -50.13 -24.56 -14.88
N SER A 37 -49.04 -25.32 -14.73
CA SER A 37 -48.83 -26.57 -15.51
C SER A 37 -47.87 -27.60 -14.86
N ASN A 38 -48.19 -28.88 -15.05
CA ASN A 38 -47.39 -30.11 -14.84
C ASN A 38 -46.71 -30.49 -16.18
N ALA A 39 -45.82 -31.48 -16.37
CA ALA A 39 -44.92 -32.32 -15.56
C ALA A 39 -44.13 -33.24 -16.54
N GLN A 40 -42.99 -33.84 -16.13
CA GLN A 40 -42.39 -35.13 -16.59
C GLN A 40 -40.93 -35.21 -16.05
N HIS A 41 -40.39 -36.17 -15.29
CA HIS A 41 -40.71 -37.55 -14.83
C HIS A 41 -39.99 -38.69 -15.58
N LYS A 42 -39.27 -39.54 -14.81
CA LYS A 42 -38.53 -40.80 -15.13
C LYS A 42 -37.07 -40.59 -15.58
N SER A 43 -36.11 -41.46 -15.21
CA SER A 43 -36.21 -42.81 -14.61
C SER A 43 -35.18 -43.12 -13.51
N ASN A 44 -35.65 -43.83 -12.48
CA ASN A 44 -35.11 -45.01 -11.77
C ASN A 44 -33.57 -45.22 -11.70
N ALA A 45 -32.91 -45.39 -10.54
CA ALA A 45 -33.18 -46.17 -9.32
C ALA A 45 -32.61 -47.60 -9.32
N GLN A 46 -31.54 -47.82 -8.53
CA GLN A 46 -31.32 -49.07 -7.80
C GLN A 46 -30.46 -48.86 -6.55
N GLN A 47 -30.97 -49.36 -5.42
CA GLN A 47 -30.32 -49.77 -4.14
C GLN A 47 -29.15 -48.89 -3.60
N ASN A 48 -29.25 -48.12 -2.51
CA ASN A 48 -29.96 -48.24 -1.22
C ASN A 48 -29.43 -49.36 -0.29
N GLN A 49 -28.60 -49.00 0.71
CA GLN A 49 -28.69 -49.51 2.09
C GLN A 49 -27.92 -48.64 3.10
N ASN A 50 -28.37 -48.67 4.36
CA ASN A 50 -27.76 -48.09 5.57
C ASN A 50 -27.54 -46.56 5.67
N ARG A 51 -28.54 -45.87 6.24
CA ARG A 51 -28.45 -45.32 7.62
C ARG A 51 -29.80 -44.73 8.09
N GLN A 52 -30.58 -45.53 8.82
CA GLN A 52 -31.52 -45.03 9.83
C GLN A 52 -31.06 -45.51 11.20
N PRO A 53 -30.81 -44.60 12.15
CA PRO A 53 -31.29 -44.85 13.52
C PRO A 53 -31.89 -43.62 14.22
N HIS A 54 -32.03 -42.45 13.56
CA HIS A 54 -32.47 -41.22 14.26
C HIS A 54 -33.99 -40.99 14.35
N LEU A 55 -34.82 -41.61 13.50
CA LEU A 55 -36.29 -41.44 13.57
C LEU A 55 -37.01 -42.41 14.52
N LEU A 56 -36.39 -43.54 14.89
CA LEU A 56 -36.97 -44.50 15.85
C LEU A 56 -36.75 -44.07 17.31
N LEU A 57 -35.63 -43.41 17.61
CA LEU A 57 -35.34 -42.82 18.92
C LEU A 57 -36.37 -41.74 19.31
N LEU A 58 -36.69 -40.82 18.39
CA LEU A 58 -37.68 -39.75 18.64
C LEU A 58 -39.12 -40.27 18.81
N LYS A 59 -39.49 -41.40 18.19
CA LYS A 59 -40.80 -42.05 18.42
C LYS A 59 -40.85 -42.90 19.70
N ARG A 60 -39.72 -43.44 20.18
CA ARG A 60 -39.65 -44.10 21.51
C ARG A 60 -39.66 -43.09 22.66
N CYS A 61 -38.95 -41.97 22.55
CA CYS A 61 -38.97 -40.93 23.59
C CYS A 61 -40.38 -40.34 23.81
N ARG A 62 -41.18 -40.19 22.74
CA ARG A 62 -42.54 -39.61 22.86
C ARG A 62 -43.56 -40.52 23.55
N LYS A 63 -43.46 -41.85 23.41
CA LYS A 63 -44.27 -42.81 24.19
C LYS A 63 -43.77 -43.00 25.63
N GLY A 64 -42.47 -42.85 25.86
CA GLY A 64 -41.90 -42.85 27.22
C GLY A 64 -42.37 -41.67 28.07
N THR A 65 -42.43 -40.46 27.49
CA THR A 65 -42.91 -39.25 28.18
C THR A 65 -44.39 -39.28 28.52
N GLU A 66 -45.25 -39.87 27.68
CA GLU A 66 -46.69 -39.96 27.98
C GLU A 66 -47.00 -40.97 29.10
N GLN A 67 -46.27 -42.09 29.19
CA GLN A 67 -46.42 -43.04 30.31
C GLN A 67 -45.83 -42.51 31.63
N THR A 68 -44.76 -41.71 31.62
CA THR A 68 -44.24 -41.08 32.85
C THR A 68 -45.12 -39.93 33.33
N PHE A 69 -45.69 -39.11 32.44
CA PHE A 69 -46.70 -38.11 32.82
C PHE A 69 -47.98 -38.74 33.37
N GLY A 70 -48.45 -39.86 32.79
CA GLY A 70 -49.58 -40.63 33.33
C GLY A 70 -49.32 -41.14 34.75
N ARG A 71 -48.13 -41.67 35.03
CA ARG A 71 -47.76 -42.10 36.39
C ARG A 71 -47.60 -40.94 37.36
N LEU A 72 -47.00 -39.81 36.95
CA LEU A 72 -46.91 -38.62 37.81
C LEU A 72 -48.29 -38.08 38.23
N LYS A 73 -49.28 -38.05 37.32
CA LYS A 73 -50.66 -37.69 37.67
C LYS A 73 -51.28 -38.64 38.71
N SER A 74 -51.03 -39.95 38.61
CA SER A 74 -51.52 -40.93 39.60
C SER A 74 -50.83 -40.86 40.96
N PHE A 75 -49.58 -40.37 40.99
CA PHE A 75 -48.83 -40.17 42.23
C PHE A 75 -49.23 -38.83 42.89
N SER A 76 -49.45 -37.78 42.10
CA SER A 76 -49.94 -36.50 42.63
C SER A 76 -51.37 -36.58 43.15
N SER A 77 -52.27 -37.34 42.50
CA SER A 77 -53.65 -37.49 42.99
C SER A 77 -53.71 -38.22 44.34
N LYS A 78 -52.98 -39.33 44.50
CA LYS A 78 -52.89 -40.05 45.79
C LYS A 78 -52.18 -39.27 46.89
N LEU A 79 -51.25 -38.38 46.54
CA LEU A 79 -50.63 -37.47 47.52
C LEU A 79 -51.61 -36.34 47.93
N PHE A 80 -52.41 -35.83 46.99
CA PHE A 80 -53.45 -34.82 47.27
C PHE A 80 -54.64 -35.37 48.07
N GLU A 81 -55.09 -36.60 47.81
CA GLU A 81 -56.17 -37.22 48.60
C GLU A 81 -55.78 -37.47 50.06
N ARG A 82 -54.47 -37.70 50.34
CA ARG A 82 -53.94 -37.76 51.72
C ARG A 82 -53.63 -36.40 52.36
N LEU A 83 -53.78 -35.32 51.61
CA LEU A 83 -53.68 -33.93 52.09
C LEU A 83 -55.05 -33.22 52.08
N GLY A 84 -56.14 -34.00 52.04
CA GLY A 84 -57.53 -33.54 52.25
C GLY A 84 -57.84 -33.13 53.69
N GLY A 85 -57.05 -32.19 54.25
CA GLY A 85 -57.25 -31.60 55.57
C GLY A 85 -56.99 -30.10 55.50
N SER A 86 -58.06 -29.31 55.51
CA SER A 86 -58.00 -27.86 55.27
C SER A 86 -57.31 -27.10 56.40
N LYS A 87 -56.13 -26.51 56.13
CA LYS A 87 -55.70 -25.17 56.61
C LYS A 87 -54.38 -24.68 55.99
N GLN A 88 -54.48 -23.67 55.12
CA GLN A 88 -53.54 -22.54 54.95
C GLN A 88 -52.02 -22.82 54.78
N LEU A 89 -51.59 -23.51 53.72
CA LEU A 89 -50.16 -23.50 53.29
C LEU A 89 -49.61 -22.08 53.06
N TYR A 90 -50.44 -21.16 52.55
CA TYR A 90 -50.07 -19.76 52.29
C TYR A 90 -49.86 -18.90 53.55
N HIS A 91 -50.10 -19.43 54.76
CA HIS A 91 -49.75 -18.76 56.03
C HIS A 91 -48.42 -19.25 56.63
N HIS A 92 -47.78 -20.27 56.04
CA HIS A 92 -46.42 -20.60 56.40
C HIS A 92 -45.43 -19.74 55.60
N TYR A 93 -44.68 -18.91 56.33
CA TYR A 93 -43.58 -18.09 55.82
C TYR A 93 -42.61 -18.90 54.93
N TRP A 94 -42.36 -20.17 55.29
CA TRP A 94 -41.56 -21.13 54.52
C TRP A 94 -42.05 -21.40 53.10
N PHE A 95 -43.36 -21.32 52.81
CA PHE A 95 -43.88 -21.49 51.45
C PHE A 95 -43.53 -20.29 50.56
N TRP A 96 -43.78 -19.08 51.05
CA TRP A 96 -43.41 -17.84 50.34
C TRP A 96 -41.90 -17.66 50.23
N LEU A 97 -41.14 -18.06 51.27
CA LEU A 97 -39.69 -18.08 51.25
C LEU A 97 -39.17 -19.11 50.24
N GLY A 98 -39.73 -20.32 50.18
CA GLY A 98 -39.37 -21.33 49.17
C GLY A 98 -39.67 -20.88 47.74
N LEU A 99 -40.83 -20.24 47.52
CA LEU A 99 -41.23 -19.72 46.21
C LEU A 99 -40.37 -18.50 45.80
N GLY A 100 -40.01 -17.64 46.76
CA GLY A 100 -39.08 -16.53 46.57
C GLY A 100 -37.65 -16.99 46.26
N VAL A 101 -37.13 -17.99 46.98
CA VAL A 101 -35.81 -18.60 46.71
C VAL A 101 -35.79 -19.28 45.34
N THR A 102 -36.83 -20.03 44.98
CA THR A 102 -36.91 -20.72 43.69
C THR A 102 -37.04 -19.73 42.53
N GLY A 103 -37.90 -18.71 42.66
CA GLY A 103 -38.02 -17.62 41.68
C GLY A 103 -36.73 -16.81 41.54
N GLY A 104 -36.06 -16.53 42.67
CA GLY A 104 -34.76 -15.87 42.70
C GLY A 104 -33.66 -16.69 42.00
N ALA A 105 -33.60 -18.01 42.25
CA ALA A 105 -32.66 -18.91 41.57
C ALA A 105 -32.91 -18.97 40.05
N ILE A 106 -34.17 -18.99 39.61
CA ILE A 106 -34.52 -18.94 38.18
C ILE A 106 -34.13 -17.59 37.58
N ALA A 107 -34.39 -16.48 38.26
CA ALA A 107 -34.00 -15.14 37.80
C ALA A 107 -32.47 -14.97 37.71
N LEU A 108 -31.72 -15.50 38.69
CA LEU A 108 -30.26 -15.52 38.67
C LEU A 108 -29.72 -16.42 37.54
N GLY A 109 -30.31 -17.60 37.34
CA GLY A 109 -29.94 -18.52 36.25
C GLY A 109 -30.22 -17.92 34.86
N TRP A 110 -31.37 -17.26 34.69
CA TRP A 110 -31.69 -16.54 33.45
C TRP A 110 -30.77 -15.34 33.24
N GLY A 111 -30.45 -14.60 34.30
CA GLY A 111 -29.47 -13.50 34.27
C GLY A 111 -28.08 -13.97 33.86
N ALA A 112 -27.60 -15.09 34.41
CA ALA A 112 -26.33 -15.71 34.03
C ALA A 112 -26.34 -16.21 32.57
N TYR A 113 -27.43 -16.85 32.13
CA TYR A 113 -27.59 -17.29 30.74
C TYR A 113 -27.61 -16.12 29.75
N ALA A 114 -28.36 -15.06 30.06
CA ALA A 114 -28.42 -13.84 29.25
C ALA A 114 -27.07 -13.10 29.23
N LEU A 115 -26.33 -13.08 30.34
CA LEU A 115 -24.97 -12.56 30.41
C LEU A 115 -24.03 -13.35 29.50
N GLU A 116 -24.00 -14.68 29.63
CA GLU A 116 -23.12 -15.56 28.85
C GLU A 116 -23.38 -15.42 27.35
N LYS A 117 -24.65 -15.41 26.93
CA LYS A 117 -25.07 -15.20 25.52
C LYS A 117 -24.77 -13.78 25.00
N SER A 118 -24.43 -12.83 25.88
CA SER A 118 -24.10 -11.44 25.53
C SER A 118 -22.60 -11.14 25.55
N LEU A 119 -21.78 -12.17 25.67
CA LEU A 119 -20.31 -12.15 25.58
C LEU A 119 -19.86 -12.85 24.30
N PRO A 120 -18.71 -12.47 23.72
CA PRO A 120 -18.03 -13.28 22.71
C PRO A 120 -17.78 -14.72 23.19
N ASP A 121 -17.86 -15.66 22.24
CA ASP A 121 -17.60 -17.08 22.47
C ASP A 121 -16.09 -17.40 22.49
N SER A 122 -15.28 -16.65 21.73
CA SER A 122 -13.82 -16.83 21.63
C SER A 122 -13.04 -15.77 22.40
N THR A 123 -11.94 -16.19 23.05
CA THR A 123 -10.94 -15.32 23.68
C THR A 123 -9.79 -14.92 22.74
N THR A 124 -9.74 -15.52 21.55
CA THR A 124 -8.66 -15.36 20.55
C THR A 124 -8.40 -13.91 20.15
N ASP A 125 -9.45 -13.07 20.16
CA ASP A 125 -9.31 -11.64 19.86
C ASP A 125 -8.31 -10.95 20.79
N VAL A 126 -8.10 -11.42 22.02
CA VAL A 126 -7.05 -10.88 22.90
C VAL A 126 -5.68 -10.93 22.25
N LEU A 127 -5.37 -11.98 21.49
CA LEU A 127 -4.08 -12.17 20.82
C LEU A 127 -3.97 -11.42 19.48
N THR A 128 -5.08 -11.26 18.76
CA THR A 128 -5.13 -10.62 17.43
C THR A 128 -5.58 -9.16 17.46
N TYR A 129 -6.04 -8.65 18.61
CA TYR A 129 -6.65 -7.32 18.75
C TYR A 129 -5.79 -6.21 18.15
N ILE A 130 -6.43 -5.46 17.24
CA ILE A 130 -5.97 -4.20 16.67
C ILE A 130 -7.02 -3.16 17.05
N ARG A 131 -6.59 -2.01 17.58
CA ARG A 131 -7.50 -0.93 18.01
C ARG A 131 -8.35 -0.42 16.84
N ASP A 132 -9.58 -0.02 17.15
CA ASP A 132 -10.42 0.75 16.25
C ASP A 132 -9.78 2.09 15.88
N ASP A 133 -10.32 2.75 14.85
CA ASP A 133 -9.78 3.95 14.21
C ASP A 133 -8.37 3.80 13.60
N THR A 134 -7.90 2.57 13.43
CA THR A 134 -6.62 2.28 12.76
C THR A 134 -6.83 1.91 11.28
N ILE A 135 -5.89 2.33 10.43
CA ILE A 135 -5.77 1.87 9.04
C ILE A 135 -4.34 1.39 8.86
N THR A 136 -4.18 0.08 8.65
CA THR A 136 -2.90 -0.59 8.44
C THR A 136 -2.78 -0.98 6.96
N ILE A 137 -1.90 -0.31 6.22
CA ILE A 137 -1.63 -0.60 4.81
C ILE A 137 -0.40 -1.51 4.73
N LYS A 138 -0.53 -2.64 4.04
CA LYS A 138 0.52 -3.64 3.83
C LYS A 138 0.93 -3.70 2.35
N ALA A 139 2.22 -3.88 2.09
CA ALA A 139 2.74 -4.27 0.76
C ALA A 139 2.37 -5.73 0.43
N SER A 140 2.68 -6.18 -0.80
CA SER A 140 2.29 -7.51 -1.28
C SER A 140 3.01 -8.68 -0.60
N ASP A 141 4.07 -8.41 0.16
CA ASP A 141 4.78 -9.34 1.04
C ASP A 141 4.20 -9.40 2.46
N GLY A 142 3.19 -8.57 2.76
CA GLY A 142 2.58 -8.43 4.08
C GLY A 142 3.25 -7.41 5.01
N LYS A 143 4.39 -6.80 4.63
CA LYS A 143 5.08 -5.77 5.43
C LYS A 143 4.20 -4.53 5.54
N ILE A 144 4.07 -3.98 6.75
CA ILE A 144 3.31 -2.74 7.00
C ILE A 144 4.10 -1.55 6.43
N ILE A 145 3.52 -0.85 5.45
CA ILE A 145 4.10 0.35 4.81
C ILE A 145 3.52 1.66 5.34
N GLN A 146 2.32 1.62 5.91
CA GLN A 146 1.75 2.74 6.67
C GLN A 146 0.80 2.20 7.74
N GLN A 147 0.88 2.77 8.94
CA GLN A 147 -0.17 2.64 9.94
C GLN A 147 -0.64 4.04 10.35
N THR A 148 -1.95 4.27 10.29
CA THR A 148 -2.59 5.53 10.69
C THR A 148 -3.59 5.24 11.80
N GLY A 149 -3.77 6.16 12.75
CA GLY A 149 -4.72 6.01 13.87
C GLY A 149 -4.07 5.80 15.23
N SER A 150 -4.92 5.45 16.21
CA SER A 150 -4.59 5.27 17.62
C SER A 150 -4.10 3.85 17.95
N ALA A 151 -3.09 3.36 17.20
CA ALA A 151 -2.50 2.04 17.40
C ALA A 151 -1.33 2.05 18.40
N THR A 152 -1.12 0.92 19.09
CA THR A 152 0.19 0.49 19.58
C THR A 152 1.09 0.22 18.37
N ARG A 153 2.28 0.80 18.32
CA ARG A 153 3.13 0.78 17.10
C ARG A 153 4.33 -0.14 17.18
N GLU A 154 4.72 -0.52 18.39
CA GLU A 154 5.82 -1.44 18.67
C GLU A 154 5.30 -2.50 19.65
N THR A 155 5.06 -3.71 19.14
CA THR A 155 4.59 -4.84 19.95
C THR A 155 5.78 -5.63 20.47
N LEU A 156 5.96 -5.64 21.78
CA LEU A 156 7.06 -6.36 22.43
C LEU A 156 6.62 -7.72 22.97
N LYS A 157 7.55 -8.65 22.97
CA LYS A 157 7.43 -9.92 23.67
C LYS A 157 7.82 -9.78 25.14
N ILE A 158 7.25 -10.63 25.98
CA ILE A 158 7.42 -10.52 27.44
C ILE A 158 8.89 -10.48 27.87
N TRP A 159 9.77 -11.23 27.19
CA TRP A 159 11.22 -11.26 27.44
C TRP A 159 11.99 -10.03 26.94
N GLU A 160 11.36 -9.15 26.16
CA GLU A 160 11.92 -7.86 25.72
C GLU A 160 11.56 -6.72 26.70
N ILE A 161 10.66 -7.00 27.66
CA ILE A 161 10.21 -6.05 28.68
C ILE A 161 11.09 -6.22 29.93
N PRO A 162 11.69 -5.16 30.49
CA PRO A 162 12.44 -5.26 31.73
C PRO A 162 11.57 -5.73 32.90
N GLU A 163 12.03 -6.75 33.62
CA GLU A 163 11.34 -7.31 34.78
C GLU A 163 10.88 -6.26 35.82
N PRO A 164 11.68 -5.23 36.19
CA PRO A 164 11.22 -4.19 37.11
C PRO A 164 10.01 -3.37 36.60
N LEU A 165 9.82 -3.27 35.28
CA LEU A 165 8.65 -2.60 34.69
C LEU A 165 7.40 -3.47 34.84
N ILE A 166 7.50 -4.77 34.56
CA ILE A 166 6.41 -5.74 34.76
C ILE A 166 5.99 -5.72 36.23
N GLN A 167 6.97 -5.78 37.13
CA GLN A 167 6.79 -5.71 38.57
C GLN A 167 6.14 -4.41 39.04
N ALA A 168 6.50 -3.26 38.47
CA ALA A 168 5.89 -1.96 38.78
C ALA A 168 4.39 -1.93 38.45
N PHE A 169 3.99 -2.44 37.28
CA PHE A 169 2.57 -2.55 36.89
C PHE A 169 1.80 -3.51 37.80
N ILE A 170 2.37 -4.69 38.10
CA ILE A 170 1.78 -5.65 39.04
C ILE A 170 1.64 -5.01 40.44
N ALA A 171 2.63 -4.27 40.92
CA ALA A 171 2.62 -3.70 42.26
C ALA A 171 1.47 -2.69 42.50
N ILE A 172 1.17 -1.87 41.50
CA ILE A 172 0.19 -0.77 41.61
C ILE A 172 -1.20 -1.13 41.11
N GLU A 173 -1.32 -1.90 40.02
CA GLU A 173 -2.63 -2.26 39.44
C GLU A 173 -3.18 -3.56 40.03
N ASP A 174 -2.34 -4.55 40.32
CA ASP A 174 -2.81 -5.91 40.67
C ASP A 174 -1.79 -6.73 41.47
N ARG A 175 -1.58 -6.35 42.74
CA ARG A 175 -0.59 -6.98 43.65
C ARG A 175 -0.71 -8.51 43.76
N ARG A 176 -1.88 -9.07 43.42
CA ARG A 176 -2.16 -10.51 43.55
C ARG A 176 -2.38 -11.18 42.20
N PHE A 177 -1.90 -10.56 41.11
CA PHE A 177 -2.04 -11.05 39.74
C PHE A 177 -1.77 -12.55 39.63
N GLU A 178 -0.61 -13.04 40.08
CA GLU A 178 -0.26 -14.48 40.05
C GLU A 178 -1.12 -15.42 40.91
N LYS A 179 -1.98 -14.89 41.78
CA LYS A 179 -2.73 -15.67 42.80
C LYS A 179 -4.22 -15.80 42.53
N HIS A 180 -4.77 -15.13 41.52
CA HIS A 180 -6.19 -15.20 41.17
C HIS A 180 -6.41 -15.74 39.74
N HIS A 181 -7.66 -16.07 39.41
CA HIS A 181 -8.07 -16.55 38.08
C HIS A 181 -9.07 -15.55 37.46
N GLY A 182 -8.53 -14.54 36.79
CA GLY A 182 -9.22 -13.42 36.13
C GLY A 182 -9.73 -12.33 37.08
N VAL A 183 -10.21 -12.70 38.26
CA VAL A 183 -10.87 -11.80 39.24
C VAL A 183 -10.30 -12.02 40.64
N ASP A 184 -9.76 -10.96 41.25
CA ASP A 184 -9.41 -10.96 42.66
C ASP A 184 -10.64 -10.67 43.54
N PHE A 185 -11.37 -11.71 43.91
CA PHE A 185 -12.52 -11.58 44.82
C PHE A 185 -12.15 -11.02 46.21
N GLN A 186 -10.97 -11.34 46.74
CA GLN A 186 -10.54 -10.81 48.04
C GLN A 186 -10.16 -9.33 47.91
N GLY A 187 -9.52 -8.95 46.81
CA GLY A 187 -9.24 -7.56 46.43
C GLY A 187 -10.50 -6.73 46.25
N VAL A 188 -11.52 -7.27 45.57
CA VAL A 188 -12.84 -6.64 45.40
C VAL A 188 -13.54 -6.42 46.74
N ILE A 189 -13.61 -7.44 47.62
CA ILE A 189 -14.24 -7.31 48.94
C ILE A 189 -13.48 -6.29 49.80
N ARG A 190 -12.15 -6.34 49.83
CA ARG A 190 -11.29 -5.40 50.56
C ARG A 190 -11.49 -3.96 50.09
N ALA A 191 -11.50 -3.73 48.77
CA ALA A 191 -11.74 -2.40 48.20
C ALA A 191 -13.16 -1.89 48.47
N ALA A 192 -14.17 -2.77 48.43
CA ALA A 192 -15.55 -2.41 48.78
C ALA A 192 -15.68 -1.97 50.25
N ILE A 193 -15.02 -2.68 51.18
CA ILE A 193 -14.97 -2.32 52.60
C ILE A 193 -14.23 -0.98 52.79
N ALA A 194 -13.05 -0.81 52.19
CA ALA A 194 -12.26 0.41 52.29
C ALA A 194 -13.01 1.65 51.76
N ASN A 195 -13.64 1.53 50.58
CA ASN A 195 -14.41 2.62 49.98
C ASN A 195 -15.68 2.95 50.78
N LEU A 196 -16.33 1.94 51.38
CA LEU A 196 -17.48 2.15 52.27
C LEU A 196 -17.09 2.89 53.57
N MET A 197 -15.95 2.55 54.16
CA MET A 197 -15.40 3.23 55.34
C MET A 197 -14.99 4.68 55.03
N ALA A 198 -14.32 4.90 53.88
CA ALA A 198 -13.84 6.21 53.48
C ALA A 198 -14.92 7.15 52.92
N ARG A 199 -16.08 6.62 52.51
CA ARG A 199 -17.14 7.32 51.76
C ARG A 199 -16.68 7.92 50.42
N ASP A 200 -15.56 7.45 49.88
CA ASP A 200 -14.98 7.85 48.60
C ASP A 200 -14.26 6.66 47.95
N ILE A 201 -13.90 6.77 46.67
CA ILE A 201 -13.18 5.72 45.92
C ILE A 201 -11.68 5.84 46.20
N VAL A 202 -11.24 5.24 47.30
CA VAL A 202 -9.83 5.25 47.75
C VAL A 202 -9.02 4.10 47.12
N GLU A 203 -9.65 2.93 46.91
CA GLU A 203 -8.99 1.79 46.27
C GLU A 203 -9.76 1.23 45.07
N GLY A 204 -9.01 0.91 44.01
CA GLY A 204 -9.50 0.17 42.85
C GLY A 204 -9.49 -1.34 43.10
N GLY A 205 -10.60 -2.01 42.79
CA GLY A 205 -10.74 -3.47 42.87
C GLY A 205 -10.73 -4.19 41.52
N SER A 206 -10.08 -3.63 40.49
CA SER A 206 -10.03 -4.23 39.14
C SER A 206 -8.68 -4.87 38.87
N THR A 207 -8.68 -6.12 38.39
CA THR A 207 -7.46 -6.86 38.00
C THR A 207 -6.92 -6.41 36.65
N ILE A 208 -5.64 -6.69 36.37
CA ILE A 208 -5.02 -6.46 35.05
C ILE A 208 -5.83 -7.14 33.94
N THR A 209 -6.32 -8.35 34.18
CA THR A 209 -7.11 -9.13 33.20
C THR A 209 -8.49 -8.53 32.95
N GLN A 210 -9.15 -7.94 33.96
CA GLN A 210 -10.37 -7.16 33.74
C GLN A 210 -10.09 -5.90 32.91
N GLN A 211 -8.94 -5.26 33.12
CA GLN A 211 -8.55 -4.09 32.31
C GLN A 211 -8.24 -4.49 30.86
N LEU A 212 -7.59 -5.64 30.64
CA LEU A 212 -7.38 -6.21 29.31
C LEU A 212 -8.72 -6.56 28.63
N ALA A 213 -9.63 -7.23 29.33
CA ALA A 213 -10.98 -7.53 28.82
C ALA A 213 -11.74 -6.25 28.40
N ARG A 214 -11.63 -5.18 29.21
CA ARG A 214 -12.19 -3.85 28.92
C ARG A 214 -11.54 -3.18 27.70
N ILE A 215 -10.25 -3.40 27.44
CA ILE A 215 -9.57 -2.82 26.26
C ILE A 215 -10.00 -3.55 24.97
N VAL A 216 -10.17 -4.87 25.02
CA VAL A 216 -10.41 -5.70 23.83
C VAL A 216 -11.89 -5.81 23.45
N TYR A 217 -12.81 -5.90 24.41
CA TYR A 217 -14.19 -6.36 24.14
C TYR A 217 -15.32 -5.39 24.47
N PHE A 218 -15.06 -4.24 25.13
CA PHE A 218 -16.14 -3.42 25.70
C PHE A 218 -15.96 -1.91 25.48
N ASP A 219 -17.01 -1.28 24.95
CA ASP A 219 -17.11 0.18 24.79
C ASP A 219 -17.10 0.96 26.12
N GLN A 220 -16.86 2.27 26.02
CA GLN A 220 -16.62 3.14 27.18
C GLN A 220 -17.83 3.34 28.13
N GLU A 221 -19.02 2.84 27.80
CA GLU A 221 -20.24 2.97 28.61
C GLU A 221 -20.11 2.44 30.06
N ARG A 222 -20.13 3.35 31.04
CA ARG A 222 -20.03 2.99 32.46
C ARG A 222 -21.36 2.42 32.99
N SER A 223 -21.52 1.10 32.93
CA SER A 223 -22.64 0.39 33.57
C SER A 223 -22.19 -0.76 34.48
N PHE A 224 -22.97 -1.06 35.52
CA PHE A 224 -22.76 -2.23 36.38
C PHE A 224 -22.81 -3.54 35.58
N VAL A 225 -23.65 -3.60 34.53
CA VAL A 225 -23.75 -4.75 33.62
C VAL A 225 -22.44 -4.94 32.85
N ARG A 226 -21.82 -3.85 32.33
CA ARG A 226 -20.49 -3.94 31.71
C ARG A 226 -19.46 -4.46 32.70
N LYS A 227 -19.49 -4.03 33.97
CA LYS A 227 -18.52 -4.52 34.96
C LYS A 227 -18.65 -6.02 35.22
N LEU A 228 -19.87 -6.55 35.24
CA LEU A 228 -20.08 -8.01 35.34
C LEU A 228 -19.60 -8.75 34.08
N LYS A 229 -19.76 -8.16 32.89
CA LYS A 229 -19.18 -8.67 31.63
C LYS A 229 -17.64 -8.66 31.65
N GLU A 230 -17.01 -7.59 32.12
CA GLU A 230 -15.54 -7.50 32.31
C GLU A 230 -15.03 -8.63 33.22
N MET A 231 -15.71 -8.88 34.35
CA MET A 231 -15.33 -9.94 35.29
C MET A 231 -15.45 -11.34 34.69
N ARG A 232 -16.58 -11.65 34.03
CA ARG A 232 -16.80 -12.95 33.40
C ARG A 232 -15.86 -13.19 32.20
N MET A 233 -15.56 -12.15 31.42
CA MET A 233 -14.60 -12.22 30.32
C MET A 233 -13.17 -12.40 30.85
N ALA A 234 -12.76 -11.70 31.91
CA ALA A 234 -11.45 -11.93 32.53
C ALA A 234 -11.25 -13.39 32.99
N GLN A 235 -12.30 -14.04 33.47
CA GLN A 235 -12.26 -15.48 33.79
C GLN A 235 -12.15 -16.37 32.55
N LYS A 236 -12.77 -16.01 31.41
CA LYS A 236 -12.54 -16.74 30.13
C LYS A 236 -11.09 -16.56 29.67
N ILE A 237 -10.57 -15.32 29.70
CA ILE A 237 -9.21 -15.01 29.25
C ILE A 237 -8.16 -15.84 30.01
N GLU A 238 -8.22 -15.92 31.34
CA GLU A 238 -7.27 -16.74 32.13
C GLU A 238 -7.58 -18.24 32.18
N HIS A 239 -8.69 -18.68 31.59
CA HIS A 239 -8.90 -20.11 31.33
C HIS A 239 -8.16 -20.54 30.05
N ASP A 240 -8.02 -19.64 29.08
CA ASP A 240 -7.49 -19.94 27.75
C ASP A 240 -6.06 -19.42 27.52
N LEU A 241 -5.59 -18.44 28.31
CA LEU A 241 -4.26 -17.81 28.23
C LEU A 241 -3.52 -17.82 29.56
N ASP A 242 -2.21 -18.03 29.49
CA ASP A 242 -1.30 -18.00 30.65
C ASP A 242 -1.04 -16.57 31.16
N LYS A 243 -0.62 -16.43 32.43
CA LYS A 243 -0.33 -15.13 33.08
C LYS A 243 0.64 -14.27 32.28
N GLU A 244 1.72 -14.86 31.77
CA GLU A 244 2.70 -14.19 30.91
C GLU A 244 2.07 -13.60 29.64
N GLN A 245 1.14 -14.33 29.00
CA GLN A 245 0.43 -13.86 27.81
C GLN A 245 -0.54 -12.73 28.14
N VAL A 246 -1.24 -12.83 29.27
CA VAL A 246 -2.16 -11.78 29.75
C VAL A 246 -1.41 -10.48 30.04
N ILE A 247 -0.27 -10.55 30.75
CA ILE A 247 0.52 -9.35 31.06
C ILE A 247 1.24 -8.81 29.80
N GLU A 248 1.76 -9.66 28.90
CA GLU A 248 2.31 -9.24 27.60
C GLU A 248 1.25 -8.43 26.81
N ARG A 249 0.04 -8.96 26.67
CA ARG A 249 -1.02 -8.31 25.91
C ARG A 249 -1.54 -7.05 26.60
N TYR A 250 -1.65 -7.03 27.93
CA TYR A 250 -2.00 -5.81 28.67
C TYR A 250 -0.95 -4.70 28.49
N LEU A 251 0.33 -4.99 28.70
CA LEU A 251 1.42 -4.01 28.59
C LEU A 251 1.59 -3.47 27.17
N ASN A 252 1.26 -4.26 26.14
CA ASN A 252 1.20 -3.80 24.75
C ASN A 252 -0.04 -2.95 24.42
N LEU A 253 -1.19 -3.15 25.10
CA LEU A 253 -2.46 -2.54 24.70
C LEU A 253 -2.93 -1.37 25.59
N VAL A 254 -2.42 -1.24 26.83
CA VAL A 254 -2.84 -0.21 27.79
C VAL A 254 -2.61 1.21 27.25
N TYR A 255 -3.59 2.11 27.42
CA TYR A 255 -3.41 3.52 27.05
C TYR A 255 -2.69 4.26 28.17
N LEU A 256 -1.55 4.86 27.86
CA LEU A 256 -0.68 5.55 28.83
C LEU A 256 -0.67 7.07 28.66
N GLY A 257 -1.57 7.62 27.85
CA GLY A 257 -1.73 9.06 27.68
C GLY A 257 -0.92 9.62 26.51
N SER A 258 -1.19 10.88 26.14
CA SER A 258 -0.46 11.60 25.09
C SER A 258 -0.32 10.86 23.73
N GLY A 259 -1.25 9.96 23.41
CA GLY A 259 -1.23 9.13 22.19
C GLY A 259 -0.30 7.92 22.24
N ALA A 260 0.24 7.57 23.42
CA ALA A 260 0.99 6.34 23.65
C ALA A 260 0.07 5.18 24.01
N TYR A 261 0.12 4.12 23.22
CA TYR A 261 -0.60 2.87 23.46
C TYR A 261 0.44 1.76 23.62
N GLY A 262 0.42 1.10 24.77
CA GLY A 262 1.46 0.19 25.20
C GLY A 262 2.71 0.89 25.74
N ILE A 263 3.49 0.14 26.51
CA ILE A 263 4.69 0.63 27.22
C ILE A 263 5.81 1.09 26.27
N ALA A 264 5.94 0.52 25.07
CA ALA A 264 6.98 0.88 24.11
C ALA A 264 6.77 2.29 23.55
N ASP A 265 5.54 2.58 23.11
CA ASP A 265 5.17 3.92 22.67
C ASP A 265 5.29 4.93 23.82
N ALA A 266 4.98 4.54 25.06
CA ALA A 266 5.06 5.42 26.21
C ALA A 266 6.51 5.75 26.62
N ALA A 267 7.41 4.75 26.63
CA ALA A 267 8.84 4.96 26.84
C ALA A 267 9.42 6.00 25.86
N TRP A 268 9.01 5.91 24.59
CA TRP A 268 9.41 6.87 23.57
C TRP A 268 8.76 8.25 23.76
N VAL A 269 7.44 8.32 23.93
CA VAL A 269 6.68 9.58 24.07
C VAL A 269 7.13 10.38 25.29
N TYR A 270 7.40 9.73 26.41
CA TYR A 270 7.76 10.37 27.67
C TYR A 270 9.27 10.60 27.86
N PHE A 271 10.15 9.75 27.30
CA PHE A 271 11.59 9.80 27.57
C PHE A 271 12.52 9.78 26.34
N SER A 272 12.00 9.60 25.12
CA SER A 272 12.79 9.33 23.90
C SER A 272 13.70 8.08 23.98
N LYS A 273 13.34 7.07 24.77
CA LYS A 273 14.17 5.88 25.03
C LYS A 273 13.50 4.58 24.53
N PRO A 274 14.26 3.55 24.15
CA PRO A 274 13.76 2.16 24.13
C PRO A 274 13.51 1.69 25.58
N ILE A 275 12.68 0.67 25.78
CA ILE A 275 12.32 0.22 27.14
C ILE A 275 13.54 -0.30 27.91
N SER A 276 14.49 -0.93 27.23
CA SER A 276 15.76 -1.42 27.79
C SER A 276 16.67 -0.34 28.39
N GLU A 277 16.42 0.95 28.11
CA GLU A 277 17.18 2.09 28.65
C GLU A 277 16.42 2.87 29.75
N LEU A 278 15.24 2.41 30.15
CA LEU A 278 14.49 3.03 31.25
C LEU A 278 15.12 2.75 32.61
N THR A 279 15.11 3.77 33.46
CA THR A 279 15.49 3.68 34.88
C THR A 279 14.29 3.34 35.75
N LEU A 280 14.53 2.87 36.98
CA LEU A 280 13.47 2.55 37.96
C LEU A 280 12.41 3.68 38.15
N PRO A 281 12.76 4.96 38.37
CA PRO A 281 11.76 6.02 38.48
C PRO A 281 11.00 6.30 37.18
N GLU A 282 11.59 6.05 36.00
CA GLU A 282 10.89 6.16 34.71
C GLU A 282 9.91 5.00 34.52
N MET A 283 10.30 3.77 34.89
CA MET A 283 9.43 2.58 34.88
C MET A 283 8.24 2.72 35.84
N ALA A 284 8.49 3.15 37.07
CA ALA A 284 7.45 3.42 38.07
C ALA A 284 6.52 4.56 37.63
N MET A 285 7.03 5.55 36.89
CA MET A 285 6.23 6.63 36.32
C MET A 285 5.27 6.09 35.26
N LEU A 286 5.73 5.25 34.33
CA LEU A 286 4.86 4.64 33.31
C LEU A 286 3.76 3.77 33.93
N ALA A 287 4.11 2.96 34.93
CA ALA A 287 3.16 2.13 35.67
C ALA A 287 2.12 2.95 36.47
N GLY A 288 2.41 4.22 36.79
CA GLY A 288 1.48 5.11 37.48
C GLY A 288 0.34 5.67 36.63
N LEU A 289 0.49 5.67 35.29
CA LEU A 289 -0.41 6.33 34.33
C LEU A 289 -1.80 5.68 34.13
N PRO A 290 -1.99 4.34 34.10
CA PRO A 290 -3.23 3.69 33.64
C PRO A 290 -4.56 4.17 34.23
N PRO A 291 -4.69 4.52 35.53
CA PRO A 291 -6.00 4.85 36.11
C PRO A 291 -6.60 6.14 35.57
N ALA A 292 -5.76 7.11 35.21
CA ALA A 292 -6.18 8.39 34.65
C ALA A 292 -5.06 9.02 33.79
N PRO A 293 -4.78 8.47 32.59
CA PRO A 293 -3.57 8.81 31.84
C PRO A 293 -3.45 10.28 31.45
N SER A 294 -4.57 10.96 31.22
CA SER A 294 -4.59 12.41 30.94
C SER A 294 -4.31 13.28 32.18
N VAL A 295 -4.58 12.77 33.39
CA VAL A 295 -4.42 13.49 34.67
C VAL A 295 -3.02 13.26 35.24
N TYR A 296 -2.53 12.02 35.21
CA TYR A 296 -1.19 11.66 35.66
C TYR A 296 -0.11 11.88 34.59
N SER A 297 -0.46 12.44 33.42
CA SER A 297 0.55 12.83 32.43
C SER A 297 1.40 13.99 32.96
N PRO A 298 2.75 13.86 32.97
CA PRO A 298 3.66 14.91 33.43
C PRO A 298 3.59 16.18 32.57
N PHE A 299 3.17 16.04 31.30
CA PHE A 299 2.97 17.17 30.38
C PHE A 299 1.71 17.99 30.69
N VAL A 300 0.88 17.55 31.65
CA VAL A 300 -0.36 18.20 32.08
C VAL A 300 -0.29 18.56 33.56
N ASN A 301 0.12 17.61 34.41
CA ASN A 301 0.25 17.81 35.85
C ASN A 301 1.44 17.02 36.42
N GLU A 302 2.62 17.65 36.36
CA GLU A 302 3.88 17.08 36.86
C GLU A 302 3.80 16.67 38.34
N LYS A 303 3.11 17.46 39.19
CA LYS A 303 2.97 17.13 40.62
C LYS A 303 2.13 15.87 40.85
N ALA A 304 1.02 15.72 40.13
CA ALA A 304 0.20 14.50 40.20
C ALA A 304 0.96 13.29 39.63
N ALA A 305 1.70 13.47 38.54
CA ALA A 305 2.58 12.44 37.97
C ALA A 305 3.65 11.99 38.97
N LYS A 306 4.32 12.94 39.67
CA LYS A 306 5.36 12.64 40.67
C LYS A 306 4.78 11.86 41.83
N ASN A 307 3.72 12.37 42.46
CA ASN A 307 3.06 11.70 43.58
C ASN A 307 2.58 10.29 43.21
N ARG A 308 2.10 10.10 41.97
CA ARG A 308 1.62 8.79 41.49
C ARG A 308 2.78 7.82 41.25
N ARG A 309 3.90 8.26 40.66
CA ARG A 309 5.15 7.49 40.55
C ARG A 309 5.70 7.09 41.92
N ASP A 310 5.76 8.04 42.84
CA ASP A 310 6.33 7.81 44.18
C ASP A 310 5.51 6.73 44.93
N LEU A 311 4.18 6.78 44.81
CA LEU A 311 3.29 5.70 45.29
C LEU A 311 3.56 4.34 44.60
N VAL A 312 3.93 4.29 43.32
CA VAL A 312 4.33 3.02 42.68
C VAL A 312 5.60 2.47 43.33
N LEU A 313 6.60 3.31 43.59
CA LEU A 313 7.85 2.92 44.24
C LEU A 313 7.59 2.39 45.66
N GLU A 314 6.76 3.06 46.45
CA GLU A 314 6.30 2.59 47.76
C GLU A 314 5.64 1.20 47.68
N ARG A 315 4.78 0.96 46.68
CA ARG A 315 4.13 -0.35 46.48
C ARG A 315 5.11 -1.43 46.03
N MET A 316 6.11 -1.10 45.23
CA MET A 316 7.17 -2.04 44.85
C MET A 316 8.02 -2.44 46.06
N GLN A 317 8.37 -1.48 46.93
CA GLN A 317 9.09 -1.75 48.18
C GLN A 317 8.27 -2.63 49.13
N GLN A 318 6.99 -2.32 49.33
CA GLN A 318 6.07 -3.12 50.17
C GLN A 318 5.87 -4.55 49.67
N ASN A 319 6.10 -4.80 48.38
CA ASN A 319 6.02 -6.12 47.75
C ASN A 319 7.38 -6.84 47.71
N GLY A 320 8.47 -6.22 48.21
CA GLY A 320 9.81 -6.80 48.23
C GLY A 320 10.53 -6.80 46.87
N GLN A 321 10.08 -5.99 45.91
CA GLN A 321 10.63 -5.93 44.54
C GLN A 321 11.82 -4.97 44.44
N ILE A 322 11.90 -3.97 45.31
CA ILE A 322 13.02 -3.03 45.45
C ILE A 322 13.37 -2.84 46.92
N THR A 323 14.62 -2.43 47.20
CA THR A 323 15.06 -2.09 48.56
C THR A 323 14.58 -0.70 48.97
N GLU A 324 14.57 -0.43 50.27
CA GLU A 324 14.24 0.89 50.83
C GLU A 324 15.17 2.00 50.29
N ALA A 325 16.48 1.73 50.22
CA ALA A 325 17.46 2.66 49.61
C ALA A 325 17.16 2.95 48.12
N GLN A 326 16.78 1.93 47.33
CA GLN A 326 16.39 2.12 45.92
C GLN A 326 15.10 2.94 45.78
N MET A 327 14.15 2.75 46.71
CA MET A 327 12.91 3.53 46.76
C MET A 327 13.21 5.01 47.06
N GLU A 328 14.01 5.30 48.10
CA GLU A 328 14.39 6.67 48.48
C GLU A 328 15.13 7.40 47.34
N GLU A 329 16.12 6.75 46.71
CA GLU A 329 16.86 7.28 45.56
C GLU A 329 15.94 7.59 44.37
N ALA A 330 15.01 6.69 44.05
CA ALA A 330 14.06 6.85 42.96
C ALA A 330 12.99 7.94 43.24
N ILE A 331 12.56 8.11 44.50
CA ILE A 331 11.63 9.18 44.93
C ILE A 331 12.32 10.56 44.86
N ALA A 332 13.59 10.63 45.26
CA ALA A 332 14.42 11.84 45.18
C ALA A 332 14.71 12.28 43.73
N THR A 333 14.74 11.33 42.79
CA THR A 333 14.98 11.61 41.37
C THR A 333 13.83 12.44 40.76
N PRO A 334 14.10 13.55 40.02
CA PRO A 334 13.07 14.31 39.30
C PRO A 334 12.52 13.54 38.08
N LEU A 335 11.37 13.96 37.55
CA LEU A 335 10.68 13.20 36.48
C LEU A 335 11.38 13.20 35.12
N ASN A 336 12.29 14.15 34.83
CA ASN A 336 13.20 14.17 33.68
C ASN A 336 12.59 13.76 32.31
N THR A 337 11.37 14.20 32.03
CA THR A 337 10.65 13.81 30.80
C THR A 337 11.18 14.53 29.57
N LYS A 338 11.31 13.80 28.46
CA LYS A 338 11.67 14.32 27.14
C LYS A 338 10.57 14.00 26.13
N ARG A 339 9.67 14.97 25.95
CA ARG A 339 8.50 14.82 25.08
C ARG A 339 8.90 14.51 23.64
N SER A 340 8.45 13.36 23.14
CA SER A 340 8.59 12.95 21.74
C SER A 340 7.22 12.82 21.09
N ASN A 341 7.16 12.99 19.76
CA ASN A 341 6.05 12.42 19.00
C ASN A 341 6.18 10.88 19.06
N PRO A 342 5.08 10.11 19.23
CA PRO A 342 5.15 8.65 19.20
C PRO A 342 5.79 8.19 17.89
N LYS A 343 6.70 7.21 17.96
CA LYS A 343 7.43 6.68 16.79
C LYS A 343 6.42 6.47 15.67
N ARG A 344 6.58 7.15 14.54
CA ARG A 344 5.81 6.78 13.35
C ARG A 344 6.58 5.61 12.75
N LEU A 345 5.89 4.53 12.38
CA LEU A 345 6.36 3.75 11.24
C LEU A 345 6.66 4.76 10.13
N GLU A 346 7.90 4.78 9.63
CA GLU A 346 8.22 5.64 8.50
C GLU A 346 7.24 5.27 7.38
N ARG A 347 6.42 6.24 6.95
CA ARG A 347 5.40 5.98 5.92
C ARG A 347 6.15 5.72 4.62
N GLU A 348 6.32 4.45 4.28
CA GLU A 348 6.96 4.07 3.03
C GLU A 348 6.01 4.33 1.86
N ALA A 349 6.56 4.49 0.65
CA ALA A 349 5.78 4.63 -0.58
C ALA A 349 4.69 5.73 -0.55
N TYR A 350 5.01 6.92 -0.02
CA TYR A 350 4.04 8.00 0.28
C TYR A 350 2.96 8.23 -0.79
N TYR A 351 3.34 8.37 -2.06
CA TYR A 351 2.39 8.62 -3.16
C TYR A 351 1.45 7.44 -3.43
N PHE A 352 1.94 6.20 -3.24
CA PHE A 352 1.13 5.00 -3.39
C PHE A 352 0.17 4.84 -2.22
N THR A 353 0.65 5.01 -0.99
CA THR A 353 -0.21 4.91 0.20
C THR A 353 -1.25 6.02 0.24
N GLU A 354 -0.92 7.21 -0.26
CA GLU A 354 -1.87 8.32 -0.48
C GLU A 354 -2.93 7.97 -1.53
N TYR A 355 -2.51 7.38 -2.65
CA TYR A 355 -3.43 6.87 -3.66
C TYR A 355 -4.37 5.81 -3.08
N VAL A 356 -3.87 4.84 -2.32
CA VAL A 356 -4.70 3.84 -1.61
C VAL A 356 -5.71 4.50 -0.68
N GLN A 357 -5.31 5.49 0.12
CA GLN A 357 -6.22 6.23 1.00
C GLN A 357 -7.33 6.98 0.23
N GLN A 358 -7.02 7.52 -0.95
CA GLN A 358 -8.00 8.17 -1.83
C GLN A 358 -8.94 7.18 -2.54
N GLU A 359 -8.53 5.93 -2.73
CA GLU A 359 -9.35 4.86 -3.30
C GLU A 359 -10.28 4.18 -2.26
N LEU A 360 -9.88 4.10 -0.98
CA LEU A 360 -10.64 3.41 0.08
C LEU A 360 -12.14 3.75 0.16
N PRO A 361 -12.59 5.02 0.04
CA PRO A 361 -14.02 5.37 0.10
C PRO A 361 -14.89 4.77 -1.01
N LYS A 362 -14.29 4.19 -2.06
CA LYS A 362 -15.02 3.47 -3.13
C LYS A 362 -15.47 2.06 -2.70
N TYR A 363 -14.80 1.49 -1.69
CA TYR A 363 -14.96 0.10 -1.27
C TYR A 363 -15.51 -0.01 0.15
N VAL A 364 -15.23 0.96 1.01
CA VAL A 364 -15.66 1.00 2.42
C VAL A 364 -16.44 2.29 2.69
N PRO A 365 -17.68 2.22 3.21
CA PRO A 365 -18.43 3.42 3.60
C PRO A 365 -17.68 4.25 4.64
N GLN A 366 -17.77 5.59 4.55
CA GLN A 366 -17.05 6.50 5.47
C GLN A 366 -17.37 6.24 6.95
N GLU A 367 -18.59 5.81 7.26
CA GLU A 367 -19.04 5.43 8.61
C GLU A 367 -18.30 4.23 9.20
N THR A 368 -17.69 3.39 8.35
CA THR A 368 -16.91 2.21 8.74
C THR A 368 -15.39 2.47 8.74
N LEU A 369 -14.92 3.42 7.90
CA LEU A 369 -13.49 3.79 7.80
C LEU A 369 -12.87 4.23 9.14
N GLY A 370 -13.66 4.87 10.01
CA GLY A 370 -13.23 5.37 11.32
C GLY A 370 -14.02 4.76 12.47
N LYS A 371 -14.21 3.43 12.46
CA LYS A 371 -14.85 2.67 13.58
C LYS A 371 -14.38 1.22 13.77
N LYS A 372 -13.58 0.63 12.86
CA LYS A 372 -13.42 -0.84 12.78
C LYS A 372 -12.01 -1.40 12.54
N GLY A 373 -10.94 -0.61 12.62
CA GLY A 373 -9.56 -1.12 12.50
C GLY A 373 -9.27 -1.87 11.19
N LEU A 374 -9.03 -1.15 10.09
CA LEU A 374 -8.91 -1.75 8.76
C LEU A 374 -7.50 -2.24 8.44
N ILE A 375 -7.40 -3.42 7.83
CA ILE A 375 -6.18 -3.91 7.17
C ILE A 375 -6.38 -3.84 5.66
N VAL A 376 -5.50 -3.12 4.98
CA VAL A 376 -5.51 -2.92 3.53
C VAL A 376 -4.30 -3.63 2.94
N GLU A 377 -4.52 -4.75 2.28
CA GLU A 377 -3.48 -5.50 1.58
C GLU A 377 -3.38 -4.98 0.15
N THR A 378 -2.17 -4.58 -0.25
CA THR A 378 -1.92 -3.85 -1.50
C THR A 378 -1.01 -4.62 -2.44
N THR A 379 -1.05 -4.24 -3.70
CA THR A 379 -0.31 -4.90 -4.77
C THR A 379 1.17 -4.50 -4.86
N LEU A 380 1.61 -3.56 -4.01
CA LEU A 380 2.92 -2.91 -4.05
C LEU A 380 4.05 -3.90 -3.75
N ASN A 381 5.03 -3.99 -4.66
CA ASN A 381 6.32 -4.62 -4.35
C ASN A 381 7.26 -3.53 -3.80
N LEU A 382 7.74 -3.71 -2.58
CA LEU A 382 8.46 -2.67 -1.86
C LEU A 382 9.89 -2.45 -2.38
N ASP A 383 10.59 -3.51 -2.78
CA ASP A 383 11.93 -3.41 -3.39
C ASP A 383 11.86 -2.65 -4.73
N TRP A 384 10.83 -2.95 -5.55
CA TRP A 384 10.58 -2.24 -6.80
C TRP A 384 10.17 -0.78 -6.55
N GLN A 385 9.43 -0.50 -5.49
CA GLN A 385 9.12 0.87 -5.07
C GLN A 385 10.41 1.65 -4.73
N HIS A 386 11.30 1.08 -3.92
CA HIS A 386 12.59 1.71 -3.59
C HIS A 386 13.47 1.90 -4.83
N ALA A 387 13.51 0.92 -5.75
CA ALA A 387 14.20 1.04 -7.03
C ALA A 387 13.62 2.18 -7.90
N ALA A 388 12.29 2.36 -7.89
CA ALA A 388 11.62 3.45 -8.60
C ALA A 388 11.94 4.82 -7.98
N GLU A 389 11.89 4.94 -6.65
CA GLU A 389 12.23 6.15 -5.90
C GLU A 389 13.70 6.54 -6.15
N ALA A 390 14.63 5.60 -6.02
CA ALA A 390 16.04 5.80 -6.31
C ALA A 390 16.30 6.18 -7.78
N ALA A 391 15.58 5.60 -8.74
CA ALA A 391 15.69 5.95 -10.16
C ALA A 391 15.22 7.39 -10.44
N ILE A 392 14.14 7.82 -9.79
CA ILE A 392 13.57 9.17 -9.90
C ILE A 392 14.49 10.20 -9.23
N ASP A 393 14.87 9.99 -7.98
CA ASP A 393 15.77 10.88 -7.22
C ASP A 393 17.10 11.10 -7.96
N LYS A 394 17.75 9.99 -8.36
CA LYS A 394 19.00 10.02 -9.14
C LYS A 394 18.84 10.72 -10.49
N THR A 395 17.66 10.70 -11.09
CA THR A 395 17.37 11.44 -12.32
C THR A 395 17.25 12.94 -12.05
N ILE A 396 16.49 13.34 -11.03
CA ILE A 396 16.32 14.75 -10.68
C ILE A 396 17.66 15.38 -10.25
N LYS A 397 18.40 14.72 -9.34
CA LYS A 397 19.72 15.18 -8.86
C LYS A 397 20.73 15.37 -9.99
N ASN A 398 20.86 14.39 -10.90
CA ASN A 398 21.88 14.43 -11.95
C ASN A 398 21.48 15.25 -13.19
N ASN A 399 20.18 15.31 -13.53
CA ASN A 399 19.73 15.89 -14.79
C ASN A 399 18.82 17.11 -14.62
N GLY A 400 18.00 17.19 -13.57
CA GLY A 400 16.95 18.21 -13.41
C GLY A 400 17.46 19.65 -13.53
N ARG A 401 18.58 20.00 -12.85
CA ARG A 401 19.17 21.35 -12.91
C ARG A 401 19.59 21.78 -14.32
N TYR A 402 20.30 20.91 -15.04
CA TYR A 402 20.85 21.23 -16.36
C TYR A 402 19.80 21.10 -17.48
N GLN A 403 18.89 20.14 -17.34
CA GLN A 403 17.78 19.89 -18.26
C GLN A 403 16.50 20.66 -17.88
N ARG A 404 16.54 21.55 -16.88
CA ARG A 404 15.41 22.40 -16.46
C ARG A 404 14.09 21.64 -16.25
N PHE A 405 14.12 20.56 -15.49
CA PHE A 405 12.92 19.93 -14.94
C PHE A 405 13.04 19.81 -13.43
N GLY A 406 12.01 20.20 -12.69
CA GLY A 406 11.94 20.11 -11.23
C GLY A 406 11.31 18.83 -10.72
N GLN A 407 10.49 18.17 -11.53
CA GLN A 407 9.69 17.01 -11.14
C GLN A 407 9.85 15.84 -12.09
N ALA A 408 9.59 14.65 -11.57
CA ALA A 408 9.52 13.41 -12.31
C ALA A 408 8.53 12.44 -11.63
N ALA A 409 7.97 11.52 -12.39
CA ALA A 409 7.04 10.50 -11.91
C ALA A 409 7.28 9.16 -12.61
N LEU A 410 7.00 8.06 -11.90
CA LEU A 410 7.11 6.69 -12.39
C LEU A 410 5.91 5.88 -11.91
N VAL A 411 5.36 5.02 -12.78
CA VAL A 411 4.45 3.95 -12.36
C VAL A 411 4.80 2.66 -13.08
N ALA A 412 4.71 1.54 -12.37
CA ALA A 412 4.94 0.19 -12.89
C ALA A 412 3.72 -0.69 -12.60
N ILE A 413 3.29 -1.46 -13.61
CA ILE A 413 2.06 -2.25 -13.60
C ILE A 413 2.36 -3.62 -14.19
N ASP A 414 1.98 -4.70 -13.52
CA ASP A 414 1.95 -6.02 -14.15
C ASP A 414 0.78 -6.05 -15.16
N PRO A 415 1.04 -6.17 -16.47
CA PRO A 415 0.00 -6.05 -17.49
C PRO A 415 -0.94 -7.26 -17.51
N ARG A 416 -0.55 -8.39 -16.88
CA ARG A 416 -1.32 -9.63 -16.89
C ARG A 416 -2.56 -9.52 -16.00
N ASN A 417 -2.43 -8.84 -14.85
CA ASN A 417 -3.49 -8.70 -13.85
C ASN A 417 -3.86 -7.24 -13.52
N GLY A 418 -3.11 -6.24 -14.01
CA GLY A 418 -3.38 -4.83 -13.72
C GLY A 418 -2.83 -4.35 -12.36
N GLN A 419 -2.10 -5.18 -11.62
CA GLN A 419 -1.56 -4.82 -10.31
C GLN A 419 -0.51 -3.71 -10.43
N ILE A 420 -0.71 -2.60 -9.71
CA ILE A 420 0.30 -1.53 -9.60
C ILE A 420 1.41 -2.01 -8.65
N LYS A 421 2.62 -2.20 -9.20
CA LYS A 421 3.76 -2.74 -8.45
C LYS A 421 4.68 -1.68 -7.87
N ALA A 422 4.71 -0.48 -8.45
CA ALA A 422 5.40 0.69 -7.91
C ALA A 422 4.73 2.00 -8.39
N MET A 423 4.72 3.04 -7.56
CA MET A 423 4.18 4.37 -7.88
C MET A 423 4.97 5.49 -7.18
N VAL A 424 5.54 6.40 -7.98
CA VAL A 424 6.26 7.61 -7.53
C VAL A 424 5.64 8.83 -8.20
N GLY A 425 4.97 9.68 -7.44
CA GLY A 425 4.21 10.84 -7.94
C GLY A 425 5.00 12.17 -8.03
N GLY A 426 6.25 12.20 -7.57
CA GLY A 426 7.06 13.41 -7.53
C GLY A 426 8.36 13.23 -6.73
N LYS A 427 9.13 14.33 -6.62
CA LYS A 427 10.32 14.44 -5.76
C LYS A 427 9.95 14.43 -4.27
N ASP A 428 10.83 13.88 -3.41
CA ASP A 428 10.91 14.09 -1.95
C ASP A 428 9.59 14.49 -1.24
N PHE A 429 8.67 13.54 -1.04
CA PHE A 429 7.40 13.78 -0.33
C PHE A 429 7.60 14.17 1.15
N GLN A 430 8.74 13.78 1.74
CA GLN A 430 9.04 13.96 3.16
C GLN A 430 9.28 15.42 3.59
N ASP A 431 9.60 16.30 2.64
CA ASP A 431 9.74 17.73 2.92
C ASP A 431 8.35 18.39 2.95
N LEU A 432 7.77 18.47 4.17
CA LEU A 432 6.45 19.05 4.39
C LEU A 432 6.36 20.55 4.02
N GLU A 433 7.49 21.26 3.93
CA GLU A 433 7.54 22.66 3.47
C GLU A 433 7.52 22.76 1.94
N SER A 434 7.85 21.69 1.20
CA SER A 434 8.00 21.70 -0.26
C SER A 434 6.69 21.74 -1.07
N ASN A 435 5.53 21.62 -0.41
CA ASN A 435 4.20 21.52 -1.05
C ASN A 435 4.05 20.38 -2.08
N ASN A 436 4.91 19.35 -2.06
CA ASN A 436 4.98 18.38 -3.16
C ASN A 436 3.99 17.21 -3.09
N TYR A 437 2.83 17.39 -2.42
CA TYR A 437 1.82 16.35 -2.22
C TYR A 437 1.10 15.88 -3.50
N LEU A 438 1.25 16.62 -4.61
CA LEU A 438 0.60 16.35 -5.90
C LEU A 438 1.07 15.02 -6.51
N ASN A 439 0.19 14.02 -6.59
CA ASN A 439 0.52 12.74 -7.21
C ASN A 439 0.40 12.82 -8.74
N ARG A 440 1.55 13.02 -9.42
CA ARG A 440 1.60 13.20 -10.88
C ARG A 440 1.34 11.93 -11.69
N VAL A 441 1.26 10.77 -11.04
CA VAL A 441 0.85 9.52 -11.70
C VAL A 441 -0.65 9.57 -12.04
N THR A 442 -1.47 10.08 -11.12
CA THR A 442 -2.94 9.98 -11.16
C THR A 442 -3.63 11.33 -11.35
N GLN A 443 -3.18 12.38 -10.66
CA GLN A 443 -3.89 13.66 -10.53
C GLN A 443 -3.54 14.65 -11.66
N THR A 444 -2.32 14.64 -12.19
CA THR A 444 -1.95 15.55 -13.30
C THR A 444 -2.24 14.95 -14.66
N LYS A 445 -2.99 15.70 -15.48
CA LYS A 445 -3.08 15.45 -16.92
C LYS A 445 -2.05 16.32 -17.63
N ARG A 446 -1.37 15.73 -18.62
CA ARG A 446 -0.31 16.35 -19.41
C ARG A 446 -0.40 15.85 -20.84
N GLN A 447 0.14 16.59 -21.80
CA GLN A 447 0.13 16.14 -23.19
C GLN A 447 1.04 14.90 -23.36
N PRO A 448 0.56 13.75 -23.83
CA PRO A 448 1.38 12.55 -24.06
C PRO A 448 2.42 12.75 -25.18
N GLY A 449 2.19 13.74 -26.05
CA GLY A 449 3.05 14.00 -27.19
C GLY A 449 3.18 12.77 -28.10
N SER A 450 4.40 12.55 -28.59
CA SER A 450 4.70 11.43 -29.50
C SER A 450 4.50 10.00 -28.95
N THR A 451 4.09 9.76 -27.69
CA THR A 451 3.60 8.43 -27.27
C THR A 451 2.24 8.12 -27.89
N PHE A 452 1.37 9.12 -28.06
CA PHE A 452 0.02 8.93 -28.61
C PHE A 452 -0.01 8.32 -30.02
N LYS A 453 1.07 8.50 -30.79
CA LYS A 453 1.27 7.87 -32.10
C LYS A 453 1.14 6.35 -32.08
N THR A 454 1.41 5.70 -30.94
CA THR A 454 1.16 4.28 -30.78
C THR A 454 -0.30 3.96 -31.10
N PHE A 455 -1.27 4.66 -30.51
CA PHE A 455 -2.70 4.44 -30.76
C PHE A 455 -3.10 4.69 -32.23
N VAL A 456 -2.56 5.74 -32.86
CA VAL A 456 -2.77 6.03 -34.30
C VAL A 456 -2.32 4.85 -35.16
N TYR A 457 -1.11 4.33 -34.92
CA TYR A 457 -0.61 3.21 -35.72
C TYR A 457 -1.24 1.86 -35.33
N THR A 458 -1.59 1.63 -34.06
CA THR A 458 -2.39 0.46 -33.64
C THR A 458 -3.72 0.44 -34.40
N ALA A 459 -4.44 1.58 -34.46
CA ALA A 459 -5.67 1.70 -35.22
C ALA A 459 -5.44 1.48 -36.74
N ALA A 460 -4.29 1.90 -37.28
CA ALA A 460 -3.91 1.61 -38.66
C ALA A 460 -3.80 0.10 -38.90
N ILE A 461 -3.05 -0.60 -38.05
CA ILE A 461 -2.86 -2.06 -38.15
C ILE A 461 -4.20 -2.78 -37.98
N SER A 462 -5.02 -2.38 -37.00
CA SER A 462 -6.38 -2.89 -36.79
C SER A 462 -7.29 -2.69 -38.00
N ALA A 463 -7.14 -1.60 -38.75
CA ALA A 463 -7.88 -1.33 -39.97
C ALA A 463 -7.30 -2.04 -41.23
N GLY A 464 -6.42 -3.04 -41.04
CA GLY A 464 -5.78 -3.80 -42.13
C GLY A 464 -4.65 -3.06 -42.85
N ILE A 465 -4.25 -1.86 -42.38
CA ILE A 465 -3.20 -1.07 -43.02
C ILE A 465 -1.82 -1.68 -42.72
N SER A 466 -1.10 -2.04 -43.77
CA SER A 466 0.25 -2.62 -43.67
C SER A 466 1.25 -1.70 -42.94
N PRO A 467 2.09 -2.24 -42.03
CA PRO A 467 3.25 -1.53 -41.45
C PRO A 467 4.24 -0.98 -42.49
N ASN A 468 4.22 -1.53 -43.71
CA ASN A 468 5.10 -1.13 -44.81
C ASN A 468 4.49 -0.03 -45.69
N ARG A 469 3.21 0.32 -45.53
CA ARG A 469 2.54 1.40 -46.31
C ARG A 469 3.38 2.66 -46.28
N GLY A 470 3.79 3.10 -47.46
CA GLY A 470 4.64 4.26 -47.66
C GLY A 470 3.86 5.56 -47.61
N TYR A 471 4.38 6.55 -46.89
CA TYR A 471 3.92 7.94 -46.96
C TYR A 471 5.10 8.84 -47.29
N LEU A 472 4.83 9.92 -48.03
CA LEU A 472 5.79 10.97 -48.29
C LEU A 472 5.91 11.91 -47.08
N ASP A 473 7.04 11.87 -46.38
CA ASP A 473 7.47 12.86 -45.40
C ASP A 473 8.02 14.09 -46.14
N ALA A 474 7.21 15.14 -46.21
CA ALA A 474 7.43 16.43 -46.87
C ALA A 474 6.48 17.47 -46.23
N PRO A 475 6.70 18.80 -46.39
CA PRO A 475 5.85 19.79 -45.75
C PRO A 475 4.41 19.66 -46.24
N TYR A 476 3.50 19.57 -45.28
CA TYR A 476 2.12 19.15 -45.49
C TYR A 476 1.23 20.02 -44.61
N ILE A 477 0.30 20.75 -45.22
CA ILE A 477 -0.72 21.54 -44.51
C ILE A 477 -2.07 20.91 -44.77
N VAL A 478 -2.86 20.71 -43.71
CA VAL A 478 -4.24 20.23 -43.78
C VAL A 478 -5.14 21.18 -43.02
N ASP A 479 -6.12 21.79 -43.69
CA ASP A 479 -7.06 22.77 -43.14
C ASP A 479 -6.38 23.89 -42.29
N GLY A 480 -5.19 24.33 -42.70
CA GLY A 480 -4.39 25.34 -42.00
C GLY A 480 -3.41 24.80 -40.95
N TYR A 481 -3.52 23.53 -40.54
CA TYR A 481 -2.60 22.87 -39.62
C TYR A 481 -1.35 22.34 -40.34
N GLU A 482 -0.16 22.78 -39.89
CA GLU A 482 1.15 22.34 -40.42
C GLU A 482 1.97 21.66 -39.31
N PRO A 483 2.03 20.31 -39.23
CA PRO A 483 2.89 19.62 -38.27
C PRO A 483 4.37 19.79 -38.65
N LYS A 484 5.16 20.39 -37.75
CA LYS A 484 6.62 20.43 -37.88
C LYS A 484 7.23 19.11 -37.40
N ASN A 485 8.27 18.62 -38.07
CA ASN A 485 9.06 17.47 -37.61
C ASN A 485 10.14 17.94 -36.63
N TYR A 486 10.38 17.23 -35.53
CA TYR A 486 11.39 17.60 -34.51
C TYR A 486 12.81 17.85 -35.07
N SER A 487 13.17 17.21 -36.19
CA SER A 487 14.49 17.35 -36.82
C SER A 487 14.58 18.44 -37.89
N ASP A 488 13.50 19.19 -38.15
CA ASP A 488 13.22 20.13 -39.27
C ASP A 488 13.45 19.61 -40.71
N ASN A 489 14.12 18.47 -40.83
CA ASN A 489 14.41 17.76 -42.06
C ASN A 489 13.32 16.74 -42.38
N PHE A 490 12.96 16.67 -43.66
CA PHE A 490 12.01 15.73 -44.25
C PHE A 490 12.76 14.54 -44.87
N ARG A 491 12.25 13.32 -44.66
CA ARG A 491 12.91 12.06 -45.04
C ARG A 491 12.47 11.49 -46.38
N GLY A 492 11.51 12.12 -47.07
CA GLY A 492 10.94 11.60 -48.31
C GLY A 492 10.05 10.38 -48.03
N TRP A 493 10.07 9.38 -48.92
CA TRP A 493 9.24 8.18 -48.75
C TRP A 493 9.71 7.32 -47.57
N THR A 494 8.79 7.02 -46.66
CA THR A 494 9.03 6.20 -45.46
C THR A 494 7.79 5.36 -45.15
N SER A 495 7.99 4.14 -44.63
CA SER A 495 6.88 3.30 -44.15
C SER A 495 6.34 3.74 -42.80
N ILE A 496 5.12 3.33 -42.46
CA ILE A 496 4.53 3.45 -41.11
C ILE A 496 5.50 2.95 -40.03
N ARG A 497 6.08 1.75 -40.20
CA ARG A 497 7.06 1.17 -39.27
C ARG A 497 8.24 2.10 -39.03
N GLN A 498 8.87 2.59 -40.10
CA GLN A 498 10.05 3.46 -39.98
C GLN A 498 9.67 4.83 -39.41
N ALA A 499 8.46 5.33 -39.72
CA ALA A 499 7.92 6.56 -39.15
C ALA A 499 7.64 6.46 -37.65
N LEU A 500 7.20 5.31 -37.14
CA LEU A 500 7.09 5.07 -35.69
C LEU A 500 8.48 5.01 -35.03
N ILE A 501 9.41 4.24 -35.60
CA ILE A 501 10.80 4.09 -35.11
C ILE A 501 11.52 5.43 -35.00
N LYS A 502 11.33 6.32 -35.98
CA LYS A 502 11.94 7.67 -36.00
C LYS A 502 11.01 8.78 -35.51
N SER A 503 9.81 8.43 -35.02
CA SER A 503 8.79 9.34 -34.48
C SER A 503 8.44 10.53 -35.40
N ILE A 504 8.26 10.29 -36.70
CA ILE A 504 7.95 11.33 -37.71
C ILE A 504 6.53 11.88 -37.46
N ASN A 505 6.33 13.20 -37.58
CA ASN A 505 5.05 13.86 -37.29
C ASN A 505 4.10 13.83 -38.50
N VAL A 506 4.60 14.16 -39.70
CA VAL A 506 3.80 14.20 -40.95
C VAL A 506 3.11 12.87 -41.24
N VAL A 507 3.81 11.75 -41.06
CA VAL A 507 3.30 10.41 -41.36
C VAL A 507 2.23 9.96 -40.36
N ALA A 508 2.38 10.34 -39.09
CA ALA A 508 1.36 10.08 -38.07
C ALA A 508 0.06 10.82 -38.40
N LEU A 509 0.16 12.09 -38.80
CA LEU A 509 -1.00 12.87 -39.24
C LEU A 509 -1.67 12.26 -40.48
N LYS A 510 -0.90 11.89 -41.51
CA LYS A 510 -1.46 11.24 -42.71
C LYS A 510 -2.11 9.90 -42.40
N SER A 511 -1.55 9.13 -41.47
CA SER A 511 -2.17 7.89 -40.99
C SER A 511 -3.49 8.18 -40.27
N LEU A 512 -3.54 9.18 -39.37
CA LEU A 512 -4.79 9.59 -38.72
C LEU A 512 -5.87 10.03 -39.74
N ILE A 513 -5.48 10.70 -40.83
CA ILE A 513 -6.38 11.08 -41.92
C ILE A 513 -6.94 9.86 -42.64
N ASP A 514 -6.09 8.88 -42.99
CA ASP A 514 -6.53 7.64 -43.63
C ASP A 514 -7.42 6.77 -42.73
N ILE A 515 -7.31 6.89 -41.40
CA ILE A 515 -8.00 6.02 -40.42
C ILE A 515 -9.28 6.65 -39.86
N GLY A 516 -9.25 7.95 -39.54
CA GLY A 516 -10.30 8.65 -38.81
C GLY A 516 -9.97 8.94 -37.34
N TRP A 517 -10.54 10.04 -36.83
CA TRP A 517 -10.51 10.35 -35.40
C TRP A 517 -11.20 9.29 -34.55
N GLU A 518 -12.44 8.94 -34.91
CA GLU A 518 -13.30 8.05 -34.12
C GLU A 518 -12.68 6.66 -33.92
N PRO A 519 -12.22 5.91 -34.96
CA PRO A 519 -11.57 4.61 -34.75
C PRO A 519 -10.26 4.71 -33.94
N THR A 520 -9.52 5.81 -34.07
CA THR A 520 -8.30 6.05 -33.28
C THR A 520 -8.63 6.29 -31.80
N ILE A 521 -9.66 7.08 -31.52
CA ILE A 521 -10.16 7.37 -30.17
C ILE A 521 -10.72 6.08 -29.55
N GLU A 522 -11.53 5.30 -30.27
CA GLU A 522 -12.04 4.02 -29.81
C GLU A 522 -10.94 3.04 -29.41
N ILE A 523 -9.87 2.92 -30.22
CA ILE A 523 -8.73 2.07 -29.91
C ILE A 523 -8.03 2.54 -28.63
N ALA A 524 -7.77 3.84 -28.48
CA ALA A 524 -7.21 4.40 -27.26
C ALA A 524 -8.11 4.17 -26.03
N LYS A 525 -9.44 4.31 -26.18
CA LYS A 525 -10.45 4.01 -25.15
C LYS A 525 -10.45 2.53 -24.76
N LYS A 526 -10.52 1.62 -25.72
CA LYS A 526 -10.49 0.16 -25.49
C LYS A 526 -9.19 -0.26 -24.80
N MET A 527 -8.08 0.38 -25.13
CA MET A 527 -6.78 0.11 -24.52
C MET A 527 -6.62 0.66 -23.10
N GLY A 528 -7.49 1.55 -22.61
CA GLY A 528 -7.46 2.03 -21.21
C GLY A 528 -7.37 3.54 -20.98
N ILE A 529 -7.41 4.38 -22.03
CA ILE A 529 -7.42 5.85 -21.86
C ILE A 529 -8.81 6.31 -21.40
N GLU A 530 -8.96 6.83 -20.19
CA GLU A 530 -10.20 7.37 -19.62
C GLU A 530 -10.38 8.87 -19.93
N SER A 531 -9.28 9.64 -20.07
CA SER A 531 -9.29 11.07 -20.37
C SER A 531 -9.93 11.44 -21.72
N LYS A 532 -10.48 12.65 -21.81
CA LYS A 532 -11.20 13.15 -22.99
C LYS A 532 -10.23 13.40 -24.15
N LEU A 533 -10.47 12.73 -25.27
CA LEU A 533 -9.70 12.89 -26.51
C LEU A 533 -10.50 13.76 -27.49
N TYR A 534 -9.85 14.74 -28.09
CA TYR A 534 -10.48 15.69 -29.01
C TYR A 534 -10.21 15.31 -30.47
N SER A 535 -11.24 15.36 -31.31
CA SER A 535 -11.18 15.08 -32.76
C SER A 535 -10.51 16.22 -33.53
N THR A 536 -9.20 16.39 -33.36
CA THR A 536 -8.37 17.41 -34.03
C THR A 536 -7.24 16.76 -34.82
N TYR A 537 -6.66 17.47 -35.80
CA TYR A 537 -5.47 16.97 -36.50
C TYR A 537 -4.25 16.81 -35.56
N SER A 538 -4.15 17.64 -34.52
CA SER A 538 -3.11 17.57 -33.50
C SER A 538 -3.24 16.36 -32.57
N LEU A 539 -4.37 15.63 -32.57
CA LEU A 539 -4.52 14.34 -31.88
C LEU A 539 -3.42 13.36 -32.30
N ALA A 540 -3.03 13.32 -33.58
CA ALA A 540 -1.97 12.43 -34.08
C ALA A 540 -0.61 12.62 -33.38
N LEU A 541 -0.40 13.79 -32.76
CA LEU A 541 0.84 14.16 -32.06
C LEU A 541 0.66 14.22 -30.54
N GLY A 542 -0.50 13.85 -30.01
CA GLY A 542 -0.76 13.79 -28.57
C GLY A 542 -1.12 15.13 -27.92
N ALA A 543 -1.91 15.97 -28.59
CA ALA A 543 -2.38 17.25 -28.05
C ALA A 543 -3.54 17.15 -27.03
N SER A 544 -4.20 15.99 -26.90
CA SER A 544 -5.18 15.73 -25.84
C SER A 544 -4.47 15.19 -24.60
N GLU A 545 -4.70 15.80 -23.44
CA GLU A 545 -4.00 15.47 -22.20
C GLU A 545 -4.49 14.16 -21.56
N VAL A 546 -3.56 13.41 -20.97
CA VAL A 546 -3.78 12.16 -20.24
C VAL A 546 -2.95 12.14 -18.96
N ASN A 547 -3.30 11.33 -17.96
CA ASN A 547 -2.43 11.05 -16.83
C ASN A 547 -1.43 9.92 -17.14
N LEU A 548 -0.43 9.74 -16.28
CA LEU A 548 0.62 8.74 -16.51
C LEU A 548 0.10 7.31 -16.25
N LEU A 549 -0.83 7.11 -15.31
CA LEU A 549 -1.40 5.79 -15.01
C LEU A 549 -2.15 5.19 -16.21
N GLU A 550 -3.10 5.93 -16.80
CA GLU A 550 -3.90 5.47 -17.93
C GLU A 550 -3.03 5.22 -19.17
N LEU A 551 -2.05 6.11 -19.43
CA LEU A 551 -1.12 5.97 -20.54
C LEU A 551 -0.21 4.74 -20.37
N THR A 552 0.25 4.45 -19.15
CA THR A 552 1.09 3.28 -18.87
C THR A 552 0.29 1.98 -18.96
N SER A 553 -0.89 1.94 -18.33
CA SER A 553 -1.81 0.81 -18.41
C SER A 553 -2.20 0.49 -19.87
N ALA A 554 -2.40 1.51 -20.70
CA ALA A 554 -2.72 1.33 -22.11
C ALA A 554 -1.57 0.72 -22.95
N TYR A 555 -0.31 0.89 -22.55
CA TYR A 555 0.80 0.14 -23.13
C TYR A 555 0.87 -1.29 -22.57
N GLY A 556 0.41 -1.51 -21.34
CA GLY A 556 0.22 -2.85 -20.76
C GLY A 556 -0.68 -3.74 -21.62
N THR A 557 -1.72 -3.17 -22.23
CA THR A 557 -2.57 -3.85 -23.21
C THR A 557 -1.81 -4.46 -24.39
N LEU A 558 -0.66 -3.89 -24.80
CA LEU A 558 0.20 -4.45 -25.84
C LEU A 558 1.18 -5.50 -25.31
N ALA A 559 1.55 -5.43 -24.04
CA ALA A 559 2.33 -6.46 -23.36
C ALA A 559 1.48 -7.73 -23.17
N ALA A 560 0.25 -7.57 -22.69
CA ALA A 560 -0.77 -8.62 -22.51
C ALA A 560 -1.53 -8.98 -23.82
N GLN A 561 -0.85 -8.94 -24.97
CA GLN A 561 -1.33 -9.51 -26.24
C GLN A 561 -2.71 -9.02 -26.73
N GLY A 562 -3.06 -7.77 -26.40
CA GLY A 562 -4.33 -7.14 -26.75
C GLY A 562 -5.42 -7.26 -25.69
N VAL A 563 -5.16 -7.91 -24.55
CA VAL A 563 -6.02 -7.89 -23.37
C VAL A 563 -5.69 -6.67 -22.51
N HIS A 564 -6.70 -5.86 -22.19
CA HIS A 564 -6.61 -4.78 -21.23
C HIS A 564 -7.16 -5.24 -19.88
N THR A 565 -6.46 -4.89 -18.81
CA THR A 565 -6.87 -5.11 -17.42
C THR A 565 -6.74 -3.77 -16.68
N LYS A 566 -7.78 -3.36 -15.95
CA LYS A 566 -7.82 -2.05 -15.29
C LYS A 566 -6.76 -1.99 -14.17
N PRO A 567 -6.00 -0.89 -14.04
CA PRO A 567 -4.97 -0.79 -13.01
C PRO A 567 -5.59 -0.63 -11.62
N HIS A 568 -5.08 -1.37 -10.63
CA HIS A 568 -5.52 -1.32 -9.24
C HIS A 568 -4.33 -1.43 -8.27
N GLY A 569 -4.44 -0.80 -7.10
CA GLY A 569 -3.43 -0.84 -6.03
C GLY A 569 -3.84 -1.65 -4.79
N ILE A 570 -5.14 -1.89 -4.59
CA ILE A 570 -5.68 -2.62 -3.45
C ILE A 570 -6.00 -4.05 -3.92
N GLU A 571 -5.53 -5.05 -3.19
CA GLU A 571 -5.85 -6.45 -3.45
C GLU A 571 -7.01 -6.93 -2.57
N ARG A 572 -6.96 -6.58 -1.28
CA ARG A 572 -7.96 -6.98 -0.29
C ARG A 572 -8.09 -5.95 0.84
N ILE A 573 -9.28 -5.81 1.39
CA ILE A 573 -9.55 -5.03 2.61
C ILE A 573 -10.22 -5.94 3.63
N LEU A 574 -9.68 -5.97 4.85
CA LEU A 574 -10.18 -6.73 5.99
C LEU A 574 -10.62 -5.81 7.13
N ASP A 575 -11.58 -6.27 7.95
CA ASP A 575 -11.81 -5.73 9.30
C ASP A 575 -10.81 -6.30 10.33
N HIS A 576 -10.88 -5.82 11.58
CA HIS A 576 -10.01 -6.30 12.66
C HIS A 576 -10.24 -7.76 13.06
N GLN A 577 -11.42 -8.34 12.75
CA GLN A 577 -11.67 -9.78 12.88
C GLN A 577 -11.06 -10.61 11.74
N GLY A 578 -10.55 -9.98 10.69
CA GLY A 578 -10.01 -10.64 9.50
C GLY A 578 -11.07 -11.04 8.46
N ASN A 579 -12.32 -10.56 8.58
CA ASN A 579 -13.34 -10.77 7.57
C ASN A 579 -13.04 -9.91 6.33
N VAL A 580 -13.29 -10.47 5.15
CA VAL A 580 -13.07 -9.77 3.87
C VAL A 580 -14.20 -8.78 3.61
N ILE A 581 -13.90 -7.48 3.64
CA ILE A 581 -14.81 -6.40 3.21
C ILE A 581 -14.76 -6.23 1.69
N TYR A 582 -13.56 -6.31 1.12
CA TYR A 582 -13.33 -6.15 -0.32
C TYR A 582 -12.22 -7.09 -0.79
N GLN A 583 -12.38 -7.64 -2.00
CA GLN A 583 -11.38 -8.44 -2.71
C GLN A 583 -11.45 -8.03 -4.19
N GLU A 584 -10.34 -7.59 -4.77
CA GLU A 584 -10.29 -7.20 -6.19
C GLU A 584 -10.72 -8.36 -7.10
N GLN A 585 -11.54 -8.05 -8.11
CA GLN A 585 -12.07 -9.01 -9.07
C GLN A 585 -11.53 -8.66 -10.45
N ILE A 586 -10.41 -9.30 -10.82
CA ILE A 586 -9.66 -8.97 -12.04
C ILE A 586 -10.54 -9.20 -13.28
N GLN A 587 -10.85 -8.10 -13.99
CA GLN A 587 -11.64 -8.13 -15.22
C GLN A 587 -10.74 -7.96 -16.46
N HIS A 588 -10.59 -9.03 -17.23
CA HIS A 588 -9.90 -9.02 -18.51
C HIS A 588 -10.83 -8.61 -19.65
N ARG A 589 -10.47 -7.57 -20.39
CA ARG A 589 -11.22 -7.11 -21.58
C ARG A 589 -10.32 -7.17 -22.80
N ARG A 590 -10.67 -7.99 -23.80
CA ARG A 590 -9.97 -7.94 -25.09
C ARG A 590 -10.22 -6.60 -25.79
N ALA A 591 -9.16 -5.81 -25.91
CA ALA A 591 -9.15 -4.49 -26.53
C ALA A 591 -8.68 -4.54 -27.99
N LEU A 592 -7.75 -5.45 -28.30
CA LEU A 592 -7.17 -5.69 -29.61
C LEU A 592 -7.13 -7.19 -29.92
N ASP A 593 -7.14 -7.55 -31.19
CA ASP A 593 -6.71 -8.87 -31.65
C ASP A 593 -5.20 -9.08 -31.43
N GLU A 594 -4.80 -10.34 -31.27
CA GLU A 594 -3.42 -10.74 -30.92
C GLU A 594 -2.42 -10.35 -32.00
N GLU A 595 -2.81 -10.46 -33.27
CA GLU A 595 -1.98 -10.06 -34.40
C GLU A 595 -1.72 -8.54 -34.42
N THR A 596 -2.74 -7.69 -34.19
CA THR A 596 -2.57 -6.24 -34.03
C THR A 596 -1.57 -5.94 -32.92
N ALA A 597 -1.73 -6.60 -31.76
CA ALA A 597 -0.84 -6.42 -30.62
C ALA A 597 0.59 -6.85 -30.98
N ALA A 598 0.79 -8.04 -31.55
CA ALA A 598 2.09 -8.57 -31.95
C ALA A 598 2.81 -7.71 -33.00
N ILE A 599 2.08 -7.24 -34.03
CA ILE A 599 2.62 -6.34 -35.07
C ILE A 599 3.02 -4.99 -34.45
N THR A 600 2.16 -4.41 -33.61
CA THR A 600 2.42 -3.11 -32.94
C THR A 600 3.62 -3.23 -32.00
N THR A 601 3.67 -4.27 -31.18
CA THR A 601 4.81 -4.60 -30.30
C THR A 601 6.10 -4.79 -31.10
N TRP A 602 6.06 -5.48 -32.25
CA TRP A 602 7.22 -5.61 -33.14
C TRP A 602 7.69 -4.26 -33.72
N MET A 603 6.78 -3.34 -34.05
CA MET A 603 7.14 -1.98 -34.48
C MET A 603 7.76 -1.18 -33.32
N LEU A 604 7.21 -1.29 -32.11
CA LEU A 604 7.71 -0.62 -30.89
C LEU A 604 9.07 -1.17 -30.41
N ARG A 605 9.34 -2.47 -30.58
CA ARG A 605 10.70 -3.03 -30.40
C ARG A 605 11.72 -2.32 -31.27
N GLY A 606 11.33 -1.90 -32.48
CA GLY A 606 12.16 -1.09 -33.38
C GLY A 606 12.56 0.27 -32.79
N VAL A 607 11.69 0.90 -32.00
CA VAL A 607 11.94 2.21 -31.36
C VAL A 607 13.08 2.12 -30.35
N VAL A 608 13.14 1.03 -29.58
CA VAL A 608 14.19 0.78 -28.57
C VAL A 608 15.46 0.17 -29.21
N SER A 609 15.30 -0.72 -30.20
CA SER A 609 16.44 -1.35 -30.87
C SER A 609 17.18 -0.43 -31.85
N SER A 610 16.52 0.57 -32.45
CA SER A 610 17.15 1.42 -33.50
C SER A 610 16.62 2.86 -33.59
N GLY A 611 15.63 3.22 -32.78
CA GLY A 611 14.88 4.48 -32.86
C GLY A 611 15.26 5.51 -31.80
N THR A 612 14.23 6.20 -31.31
CA THR A 612 14.34 7.23 -30.28
C THR A 612 14.49 6.67 -28.86
N GLY A 613 14.00 5.46 -28.60
CA GLY A 613 13.99 4.81 -27.28
C GLY A 613 15.27 4.07 -26.90
N ARG A 614 16.40 4.30 -27.59
CA ARG A 614 17.64 3.50 -27.44
C ARG A 614 18.24 3.48 -26.03
N ALA A 615 17.93 4.46 -25.19
CA ALA A 615 18.38 4.50 -23.79
C ALA A 615 17.68 3.46 -22.90
N ALA A 616 16.53 2.92 -23.31
CA ALA A 616 15.74 1.92 -22.57
C ALA A 616 16.18 0.46 -22.78
N ARG A 617 17.38 0.21 -23.35
CA ARG A 617 17.87 -1.16 -23.59
C ARG A 617 18.43 -1.78 -22.31
N ILE A 618 17.98 -3.01 -22.00
CA ILE A 618 18.27 -3.73 -20.75
C ILE A 618 18.74 -5.18 -21.01
N GLY A 619 19.51 -5.41 -22.08
CA GLY A 619 20.02 -6.74 -22.44
C GLY A 619 18.99 -7.72 -23.05
N ARG A 620 17.71 -7.62 -22.67
CA ARG A 620 16.59 -8.44 -23.18
C ARG A 620 15.67 -7.67 -24.15
N PRO A 621 14.72 -8.35 -24.85
CA PRO A 621 13.76 -7.69 -25.72
C PRO A 621 12.88 -6.68 -24.95
N VAL A 622 12.77 -5.46 -25.47
CA VAL A 622 11.90 -4.40 -24.94
C VAL A 622 11.13 -3.73 -26.07
N ALA A 623 9.88 -3.39 -25.80
CA ALA A 623 9.05 -2.51 -26.61
C ALA A 623 8.78 -1.21 -25.85
N GLY A 624 8.62 -0.08 -26.55
CA GLY A 624 8.30 1.18 -25.90
C GLY A 624 8.30 2.38 -26.82
N LYS A 625 7.91 3.54 -26.30
CA LYS A 625 7.81 4.78 -27.06
C LYS A 625 8.20 6.01 -26.24
N THR A 626 8.97 6.90 -26.87
CA THR A 626 9.26 8.24 -26.35
C THR A 626 8.17 9.24 -26.71
N GLY A 627 7.81 10.13 -25.79
CA GLY A 627 6.98 11.32 -26.03
C GLY A 627 7.74 12.59 -25.67
N THR A 628 7.66 13.60 -26.54
CA THR A 628 8.12 14.96 -26.30
C THR A 628 6.96 15.85 -26.73
N THR A 629 6.59 16.82 -25.90
CA THR A 629 5.56 17.83 -26.24
C THR A 629 6.19 19.05 -26.88
N ASP A 630 5.36 20.00 -27.33
CA ASP A 630 5.85 21.27 -27.87
C ASP A 630 6.70 22.01 -26.81
N GLU A 631 7.75 22.69 -27.28
CA GLU A 631 8.79 23.31 -26.44
C GLU A 631 9.51 22.34 -25.47
N ALA A 632 9.30 21.02 -25.60
CA ALA A 632 9.79 20.00 -24.67
C ALA A 632 9.38 20.25 -23.21
N ARG A 633 8.12 20.66 -22.96
CA ARG A 633 7.56 20.83 -21.61
C ARG A 633 7.45 19.50 -20.83
N ASP A 634 7.16 18.41 -21.55
CA ASP A 634 6.99 17.06 -21.00
C ASP A 634 7.89 16.06 -21.72
N LEU A 635 8.57 15.22 -20.94
CA LEU A 635 9.48 14.19 -21.43
C LEU A 635 8.99 12.82 -20.96
N TRP A 636 8.43 12.04 -21.89
CA TRP A 636 7.86 10.73 -21.61
C TRP A 636 8.71 9.58 -22.14
N PHE A 637 8.74 8.48 -21.40
CA PHE A 637 8.98 7.17 -21.98
C PHE A 637 8.05 6.13 -21.34
N ILE A 638 7.30 5.41 -22.17
CA ILE A 638 6.49 4.26 -21.76
C ILE A 638 7.10 3.03 -22.41
N GLY A 639 7.47 2.03 -21.62
CA GLY A 639 8.14 0.83 -22.10
C GLY A 639 7.72 -0.41 -21.32
N TYR A 640 7.84 -1.57 -21.95
CA TYR A 640 7.41 -2.84 -21.38
C TYR A 640 8.25 -4.02 -21.86
N ILE A 641 8.21 -5.06 -21.02
CA ILE A 641 8.47 -6.47 -21.31
C ILE A 641 7.13 -7.23 -21.18
N PRO A 642 7.02 -8.53 -21.52
CA PRO A 642 5.76 -9.27 -21.33
C PRO A 642 5.21 -9.22 -19.90
N GLN A 643 6.10 -9.26 -18.90
CA GLN A 643 5.73 -9.34 -17.47
C GLN A 643 5.49 -7.99 -16.76
N LEU A 644 5.91 -6.87 -17.35
CA LEU A 644 5.92 -5.58 -16.66
C LEU A 644 5.89 -4.43 -17.66
N VAL A 645 4.95 -3.49 -17.48
CA VAL A 645 4.94 -2.19 -18.15
C VAL A 645 5.26 -1.09 -17.14
N ALA A 646 6.11 -0.14 -17.53
CA ALA A 646 6.39 1.03 -16.72
C ALA A 646 6.43 2.30 -17.56
N GLY A 647 5.99 3.40 -16.97
CA GLY A 647 5.96 4.71 -17.59
C GLY A 647 6.68 5.74 -16.75
N VAL A 648 7.43 6.62 -17.41
CA VAL A 648 8.17 7.73 -16.79
C VAL A 648 7.78 9.05 -17.45
N TRP A 649 7.52 10.06 -16.62
CA TRP A 649 7.37 11.47 -17.01
C TRP A 649 8.40 12.33 -16.30
N LEU A 650 8.99 13.31 -16.99
CA LEU A 650 9.81 14.38 -16.43
C LEU A 650 9.26 15.73 -16.92
N GLY A 651 9.20 16.74 -16.05
CA GLY A 651 8.68 18.07 -16.42
C GLY A 651 8.67 19.09 -15.28
N ASN A 652 7.88 20.15 -15.45
CA ASN A 652 7.68 21.21 -14.47
C ASN A 652 6.19 21.42 -14.22
N ASP A 653 5.81 21.68 -12.96
CA ASP A 653 4.39 21.84 -12.60
C ASP A 653 3.75 23.04 -13.31
N ASP A 654 4.49 24.14 -13.35
CA ASP A 654 4.14 25.42 -13.98
C ASP A 654 4.21 25.44 -15.52
N ASN A 655 4.31 24.27 -16.16
CA ASN A 655 4.43 24.10 -17.61
C ASN A 655 5.66 24.78 -18.25
N LYS A 656 6.67 25.23 -17.49
CA LYS A 656 7.87 25.82 -18.11
C LYS A 656 8.61 24.79 -18.98
N PRO A 657 9.07 25.18 -20.19
CA PRO A 657 9.88 24.34 -21.07
C PRO A 657 11.11 23.73 -20.39
N THR A 658 11.31 22.43 -20.60
CA THR A 658 12.57 21.77 -20.22
C THR A 658 13.67 22.03 -21.27
N ARG A 659 14.89 21.62 -20.95
CA ARG A 659 16.03 21.46 -21.86
C ARG A 659 16.48 20.01 -21.94
N GLY A 660 15.61 19.08 -21.54
CA GLY A 660 15.92 17.66 -21.52
C GLY A 660 15.57 16.94 -22.80
N SER A 661 15.58 15.61 -22.74
CA SER A 661 15.06 14.78 -23.81
C SER A 661 14.31 13.58 -23.25
N SER A 662 13.40 13.02 -24.03
CA SER A 662 12.75 11.74 -23.72
C SER A 662 13.74 10.56 -23.66
N GLY A 663 14.98 10.75 -24.13
CA GLY A 663 16.09 9.82 -23.89
C GLY A 663 16.50 9.77 -22.42
N THR A 664 16.32 10.86 -21.66
CA THR A 664 16.51 10.88 -20.20
C THR A 664 15.40 10.08 -19.52
N ALA A 665 14.12 10.30 -19.86
CA ALA A 665 13.01 9.48 -19.35
C ALA A 665 13.19 7.97 -19.66
N ALA A 666 13.67 7.64 -20.87
CA ALA A 666 14.00 6.26 -21.26
C ALA A 666 15.21 5.69 -20.48
N SER A 667 16.16 6.53 -20.06
CA SER A 667 17.28 6.15 -19.18
C SER A 667 16.82 5.92 -17.74
N THR A 668 15.91 6.76 -17.22
CA THR A 668 15.27 6.61 -15.91
C THR A 668 14.44 5.32 -15.85
N TRP A 669 13.64 5.05 -16.89
CA TRP A 669 12.93 3.77 -17.04
C TRP A 669 13.90 2.59 -17.00
N ARG A 670 15.03 2.67 -17.72
CA ARG A 670 16.07 1.65 -17.68
C ARG A 670 16.65 1.45 -16.28
N ARG A 671 16.90 2.53 -15.51
CA ARG A 671 17.43 2.41 -14.15
C ARG A 671 16.50 1.57 -13.27
N PHE A 672 15.23 1.94 -13.20
CA PHE A 672 14.21 1.18 -12.47
C PHE A 672 14.12 -0.28 -12.96
N MET A 673 14.00 -0.47 -14.29
CA MET A 673 13.77 -1.79 -14.86
C MET A 673 14.97 -2.74 -14.75
N VAL A 674 16.21 -2.27 -14.61
CA VAL A 674 17.36 -3.19 -14.41
C VAL A 674 17.26 -3.86 -13.05
N GLU A 675 16.97 -3.09 -11.99
CA GLU A 675 16.80 -3.64 -10.63
C GLU A 675 15.51 -4.48 -10.54
N ALA A 676 14.38 -3.95 -11.02
CA ALA A 676 13.07 -4.60 -10.87
C ALA A 676 12.88 -5.92 -11.65
N ILE A 677 13.85 -6.33 -12.48
CA ILE A 677 13.77 -7.57 -13.27
C ILE A 677 14.98 -8.49 -13.07
N GLU A 678 15.85 -8.21 -12.09
CA GLU A 678 17.08 -8.98 -11.86
C GLU A 678 16.78 -10.48 -11.72
N ASP A 679 15.76 -10.83 -10.94
CA ASP A 679 15.30 -12.21 -10.73
C ASP A 679 14.24 -12.72 -11.74
N LEU A 680 13.88 -11.92 -12.76
CA LEU A 680 12.83 -12.30 -13.72
C LEU A 680 13.41 -12.94 -15.00
N GLU A 681 13.01 -14.19 -15.28
CA GLU A 681 13.37 -14.87 -16.52
C GLU A 681 12.98 -14.08 -17.79
N THR A 682 13.72 -14.28 -18.88
CA THR A 682 13.51 -13.57 -20.15
C THR A 682 12.42 -14.21 -21.00
N GLU A 683 11.19 -13.73 -20.84
CA GLU A 683 10.07 -14.09 -21.71
C GLU A 683 10.20 -13.42 -23.10
N PRO A 684 9.97 -14.17 -24.20
CA PRO A 684 9.88 -13.60 -25.54
C PRO A 684 8.55 -12.88 -25.74
N PHE A 685 8.56 -11.79 -26.51
CA PHE A 685 7.32 -11.24 -27.06
C PHE A 685 6.65 -12.22 -28.04
N PRO A 686 5.31 -12.15 -28.21
CA PRO A 686 4.59 -12.91 -29.21
C PRO A 686 5.23 -12.81 -30.59
N GLN A 687 5.24 -13.92 -31.32
CA GLN A 687 5.78 -13.93 -32.68
C GLN A 687 4.90 -13.05 -33.58
N ARG A 688 5.53 -12.20 -34.38
CA ARG A 688 4.83 -11.36 -35.35
C ARG A 688 4.28 -12.28 -36.47
N PRO A 689 2.99 -12.20 -36.83
CA PRO A 689 2.41 -13.03 -37.90
C PRO A 689 3.20 -12.93 -39.21
N ASN A 690 3.19 -14.02 -39.97
CA ASN A 690 3.91 -14.11 -41.25
C ASN A 690 3.30 -13.17 -42.30
N LYS A 691 1.96 -13.13 -42.38
CA LYS A 691 1.19 -12.26 -43.27
C LYS A 691 0.95 -10.89 -42.61
N ILE A 692 1.77 -9.89 -42.97
CA ILE A 692 1.56 -8.48 -42.57
C ILE A 692 1.02 -7.59 -43.70
N GLU A 693 0.91 -8.12 -44.91
CA GLU A 693 0.33 -7.47 -46.08
C GLU A 693 -1.05 -8.06 -46.37
N GLY A 694 -2.03 -7.25 -46.78
CA GLY A 694 -3.37 -7.73 -47.13
C GLY A 694 -4.06 -8.48 -45.97
N ARG A 695 -3.86 -8.00 -44.74
CA ARG A 695 -4.52 -8.50 -43.54
C ARG A 695 -5.95 -7.96 -43.47
N GLU A 696 -6.87 -8.77 -42.98
CA GLU A 696 -8.26 -8.35 -42.81
C GLU A 696 -8.38 -7.25 -41.74
N ALA A 697 -9.37 -6.37 -41.92
CA ALA A 697 -9.59 -5.23 -41.04
C ALA A 697 -10.51 -5.64 -39.88
N VAL A 698 -9.97 -5.60 -38.66
CA VAL A 698 -10.69 -5.86 -37.40
C VAL A 698 -11.52 -4.64 -36.97
N ILE A 699 -11.16 -3.44 -37.43
CA ILE A 699 -11.97 -2.22 -37.28
C ILE A 699 -12.21 -1.54 -38.63
N LYS A 700 -13.36 -0.88 -38.77
CA LYS A 700 -13.70 -0.10 -39.96
C LYS A 700 -13.07 1.29 -39.89
N ALA A 701 -12.16 1.61 -40.83
CA ALA A 701 -11.65 2.96 -41.00
C ALA A 701 -12.79 3.93 -41.36
N LYS A 702 -12.70 5.16 -40.86
CA LYS A 702 -13.59 6.29 -41.14
C LYS A 702 -12.75 7.50 -41.59
N PRO A 703 -12.17 7.48 -42.81
CA PRO A 703 -11.16 8.45 -43.23
C PRO A 703 -11.66 9.89 -43.13
N ILE A 704 -10.79 10.78 -42.65
CA ILE A 704 -11.05 12.21 -42.60
C ILE A 704 -11.08 12.75 -44.04
N ARG A 705 -12.02 13.66 -44.33
CA ARG A 705 -12.07 14.41 -45.60
C ARG A 705 -11.71 15.87 -45.34
N PRO A 706 -10.43 16.28 -45.46
CA PRO A 706 -10.04 17.67 -45.29
C PRO A 706 -10.69 18.58 -46.33
N LYS A 707 -10.94 19.83 -45.97
CA LYS A 707 -11.45 20.85 -46.90
C LYS A 707 -10.35 21.37 -47.82
N ARG A 708 -9.10 21.44 -47.32
CA ARG A 708 -7.94 21.96 -48.04
C ARG A 708 -6.67 21.21 -47.64
N VAL A 709 -5.95 20.71 -48.65
CA VAL A 709 -4.62 20.10 -48.47
C VAL A 709 -3.61 20.86 -49.32
N ILE A 710 -2.46 21.24 -48.72
CA ILE A 710 -1.37 21.92 -49.42
C ILE A 710 -0.10 21.07 -49.28
N HIS A 711 0.47 20.69 -50.43
CA HIS A 711 1.79 20.06 -50.53
C HIS A 711 2.81 21.11 -50.97
N LYS A 712 3.67 21.60 -50.07
CA LYS A 712 4.77 22.48 -50.47
C LYS A 712 5.82 21.67 -51.24
N LYS A 713 6.40 22.23 -52.30
CA LYS A 713 7.45 21.57 -53.09
C LYS A 713 8.65 21.26 -52.19
N TYR A 714 9.10 20.00 -52.19
CA TYR A 714 10.33 19.58 -51.53
C TYR A 714 11.54 20.21 -52.23
N PRO A 715 12.35 21.07 -51.58
CA PRO A 715 13.57 21.57 -52.18
C PRO A 715 14.56 20.41 -52.32
N LYS A 716 14.87 20.02 -53.57
CA LYS A 716 15.90 19.02 -53.85
C LYS A 716 17.25 19.56 -53.36
N SER A 717 17.74 19.09 -52.21
CA SER A 717 19.13 19.37 -51.81
C SER A 717 20.09 18.72 -52.81
N LYS A 718 21.21 19.40 -53.10
CA LYS A 718 22.14 19.06 -54.20
C LYS A 718 22.99 17.80 -53.94
N SER A 719 22.65 16.93 -53.00
CA SER A 719 23.48 15.78 -52.56
C SER A 719 23.04 14.40 -53.04
N ALA A 720 21.96 14.28 -53.84
CA ALA A 720 21.34 13.00 -54.19
C ALA A 720 21.63 12.44 -55.61
N THR A 721 22.64 12.96 -56.32
CA THR A 721 22.90 12.61 -57.74
C THR A 721 23.89 11.45 -57.94
N LYS A 722 24.12 10.58 -56.95
CA LYS A 722 25.00 9.38 -57.08
C LYS A 722 24.42 8.05 -56.56
N SER A 723 23.10 7.97 -56.32
CA SER A 723 22.45 6.71 -55.91
C SER A 723 21.12 6.45 -56.66
N ARG A 724 21.16 6.51 -58.00
CA ARG A 724 19.96 6.30 -58.83
C ARG A 724 20.15 5.40 -60.07
N SER A 725 21.31 4.79 -60.25
CA SER A 725 21.61 3.89 -61.38
C SER A 725 21.37 2.39 -61.10
N ASN A 726 21.33 1.95 -59.84
CA ASN A 726 21.52 0.53 -59.49
C ASN A 726 20.23 -0.23 -59.09
N TYR A 727 19.02 0.27 -59.40
CA TYR A 727 17.76 -0.42 -59.08
C TYR A 727 16.89 -0.75 -60.30
N ARG A 728 17.48 -0.85 -61.51
CA ARG A 728 16.73 -1.18 -62.73
C ARG A 728 17.51 -2.01 -63.75
N ARG A 729 18.10 -3.14 -63.34
CA ARG A 729 18.43 -4.28 -64.24
C ARG A 729 18.82 -5.57 -63.48
N THR A 730 17.84 -6.39 -63.11
CA THR A 730 18.02 -7.83 -62.83
C THR A 730 16.75 -8.61 -63.18
N ALA A 731 16.50 -8.77 -64.48
CA ALA A 731 15.62 -9.77 -65.06
C ALA A 731 16.18 -10.07 -66.47
N SER A 732 16.41 -11.36 -66.76
CA SER A 732 17.19 -11.91 -67.91
C SER A 732 18.66 -11.42 -68.00
N THR A 733 19.65 -12.19 -68.47
CA THR A 733 19.64 -13.54 -69.10
C THR A 733 20.91 -14.31 -68.67
N SER A 734 20.89 -15.64 -68.75
CA SER A 734 22.01 -16.54 -68.45
C SER A 734 22.97 -16.74 -69.64
N THR A 735 24.29 -16.53 -69.46
CA THR A 735 25.34 -17.21 -70.29
C THR A 735 26.76 -17.18 -69.66
N ARG A 736 27.12 -18.28 -69.00
CA ARG A 736 28.36 -19.09 -69.13
C ARG A 736 29.65 -18.46 -69.73
N ARG A 737 30.70 -18.27 -68.89
CA ARG A 737 32.17 -18.52 -69.10
C ARG A 737 32.94 -17.88 -67.91
N ARG A 738 33.58 -18.57 -66.94
CA ARG A 738 34.66 -19.58 -66.86
C ARG A 738 36.09 -19.00 -67.05
N ARG A 739 36.98 -19.28 -66.08
CA ARG A 739 38.46 -19.02 -65.97
C ARG A 739 38.89 -17.66 -65.39
N ARG A 740 40.01 -17.53 -64.64
CA ARG A 740 40.80 -18.48 -63.76
C ARG A 740 41.71 -17.62 -62.83
N ARG A 741 42.11 -18.13 -61.66
CA ARG A 741 43.05 -17.48 -60.71
C ARG A 741 44.46 -17.29 -61.29
N VAL A 742 45.16 -16.24 -60.86
CA VAL A 742 46.60 -16.23 -60.48
C VAL A 742 46.76 -15.31 -59.25
N SER A 743 47.81 -15.50 -58.43
CA SER A 743 48.02 -14.87 -57.11
C SER A 743 49.50 -14.58 -56.82
N THR A 744 49.79 -13.79 -55.76
CA THR A 744 51.09 -13.56 -55.05
C THR A 744 52.07 -12.49 -55.64
N PRO A 745 53.08 -11.95 -54.88
CA PRO A 745 53.06 -11.55 -53.45
C PRO A 745 53.86 -10.26 -53.05
N ARG A 746 53.45 -9.63 -51.91
CA ARG A 746 54.22 -9.09 -50.74
C ARG A 746 55.60 -8.36 -50.88
N LYS A 747 55.72 -7.16 -50.27
CA LYS A 747 56.84 -6.55 -49.45
C LYS A 747 56.41 -5.11 -49.03
N THR A 748 56.30 -4.63 -47.78
CA THR A 748 57.23 -4.35 -46.63
C THR A 748 58.24 -3.19 -46.80
N THR A 749 58.08 -2.08 -46.05
CA THR A 749 59.08 -1.38 -45.17
C THR A 749 58.52 -0.10 -44.46
N LYS A 750 59.14 0.32 -43.34
CA LYS A 750 59.00 1.64 -42.65
C LYS A 750 60.27 2.50 -42.90
N PRO A 751 60.30 3.84 -42.67
CA PRO A 751 60.72 4.38 -41.37
C PRO A 751 59.82 5.48 -40.73
N VAL A 752 60.41 6.56 -40.18
CA VAL A 752 60.22 6.99 -38.77
C VAL A 752 60.88 8.36 -38.45
N SER A 753 60.24 9.22 -37.63
CA SER A 753 60.73 10.48 -37.00
C SER A 753 61.07 11.67 -37.96
N ARG A 754 61.04 12.96 -37.59
CA ARG A 754 61.38 13.65 -36.31
C ARG A 754 60.61 15.00 -36.11
N GLN A 755 60.81 15.65 -34.96
CA GLN A 755 60.07 16.82 -34.41
C GLN A 755 60.54 18.21 -34.93
N VAL A 756 59.77 19.28 -34.65
CA VAL A 756 60.16 20.49 -33.85
C VAL A 756 58.93 21.43 -33.64
N ARG A 757 59.08 22.48 -32.82
CA ARG A 757 58.06 23.17 -31.98
C ARG A 757 58.32 24.69 -31.98
N GLN A 758 57.30 25.57 -32.03
CA GLN A 758 57.15 26.78 -31.15
C GLN A 758 56.04 27.80 -31.53
N ASN A 759 55.59 28.47 -30.47
CA ASN A 759 54.60 29.55 -30.28
C ASN A 759 54.67 30.80 -31.20
N ARG A 760 53.52 31.50 -31.41
CA ARG A 760 53.24 32.86 -30.84
C ARG A 760 51.87 33.48 -31.23
N ALA A 761 51.37 34.31 -30.31
CA ALA A 761 50.49 35.49 -30.48
C ALA A 761 51.17 36.66 -29.68
N PRO A 762 50.61 37.88 -29.44
CA PRO A 762 49.34 38.53 -29.86
C PRO A 762 49.51 40.01 -30.32
N ARG A 763 48.43 40.82 -30.46
CA ARG A 763 48.42 42.29 -30.20
C ARG A 763 47.02 42.96 -30.12
N GLN A 764 46.98 44.18 -29.56
CA GLN A 764 45.82 45.07 -29.31
C GLN A 764 46.02 46.45 -30.00
N SER A 765 44.98 47.32 -30.02
CA SER A 765 45.10 48.76 -30.32
C SER A 765 43.95 49.63 -29.73
N ALA A 766 44.24 50.91 -29.43
CA ALA A 766 43.38 52.03 -28.94
C ALA A 766 44.18 53.38 -29.14
N PRO A 767 43.83 54.59 -28.63
CA PRO A 767 42.57 55.27 -28.21
C PRO A 767 42.42 56.75 -28.75
N VAL A 768 41.39 57.55 -28.38
CA VAL A 768 41.39 59.07 -28.29
C VAL A 768 40.29 59.61 -27.29
N ARG A 769 40.46 60.85 -26.75
CA ARG A 769 39.71 61.60 -25.68
C ARG A 769 38.45 62.40 -26.19
N ARG A 770 37.65 63.25 -25.46
CA ARG A 770 37.81 64.06 -24.19
C ARG A 770 36.47 64.71 -23.65
N ARG A 771 36.27 64.80 -22.30
CA ARG A 771 35.51 65.80 -21.42
C ARG A 771 34.02 66.19 -21.77
N THR A 772 33.11 66.65 -20.88
CA THR A 772 33.09 67.42 -19.57
C THR A 772 32.00 66.96 -18.55
N ALA A 773 31.86 67.64 -17.38
CA ALA A 773 30.87 67.47 -16.28
C ALA A 773 30.05 68.81 -16.07
N PRO A 774 29.20 69.12 -15.04
CA PRO A 774 29.06 68.52 -13.67
C PRO A 774 27.69 68.60 -12.86
N ARG A 775 27.66 67.89 -11.70
CA ARG A 775 27.09 68.19 -10.33
C ARG A 775 25.58 68.29 -9.92
N ASN A 776 25.38 68.00 -8.61
CA ASN A 776 24.30 68.31 -7.63
C ASN A 776 23.06 67.37 -7.56
N THR A 777 22.44 67.01 -6.40
CA THR A 777 22.73 67.12 -4.93
C THR A 777 21.91 66.08 -4.12
N ALA A 778 22.21 65.84 -2.83
CA ALA A 778 21.55 64.86 -1.92
C ALA A 778 20.38 65.48 -1.08
N PRO A 779 19.69 64.75 -0.15
CA PRO A 779 20.24 64.47 1.19
C PRO A 779 19.89 63.10 1.86
N ARG A 780 20.40 62.92 3.09
CA ARG A 780 20.50 61.69 3.93
C ARG A 780 19.30 61.37 4.84
N GLN A 781 19.21 60.09 5.24
CA GLN A 781 19.29 59.56 6.63
C GLN A 781 19.53 58.03 6.56
N SER A 782 20.08 57.28 7.53
CA SER A 782 20.83 57.55 8.79
C SER A 782 21.77 56.33 9.09
N ALA A 783 22.37 56.17 10.29
CA ALA A 783 23.16 54.97 10.69
C ALA A 783 23.22 54.81 12.25
N PRO A 784 23.60 53.63 12.79
CA PRO A 784 24.94 53.58 13.44
C PRO A 784 25.71 52.22 13.39
N VAL A 785 27.06 52.37 13.34
CA VAL A 785 28.15 51.57 13.99
C VAL A 785 28.29 50.05 13.75
N ARG A 786 29.51 49.64 13.36
CA ARG A 786 30.01 48.25 13.33
C ARG A 786 31.33 48.16 14.12
N ARG A 787 31.44 47.28 15.13
CA ARG A 787 32.70 46.98 15.84
C ARG A 787 33.53 45.92 15.11
N THR A 788 34.85 45.97 15.31
CA THR A 788 35.86 45.08 14.73
C THR A 788 35.94 43.72 15.45
N ALA A 789 36.39 42.68 14.73
CA ALA A 789 36.56 41.32 15.26
C ALA A 789 38.03 41.05 15.70
N PRO A 790 38.26 40.20 16.72
CA PRO A 790 39.60 39.89 17.23
C PRO A 790 40.33 38.79 16.43
N LYS A 791 41.64 38.70 16.70
CA LYS A 791 42.67 37.91 15.98
C LYS A 791 42.83 36.49 16.57
N PRO A 792 43.06 35.43 15.77
CA PRO A 792 43.25 34.06 16.28
C PRO A 792 44.66 33.80 16.86
N ALA A 793 44.73 32.83 17.78
CA ALA A 793 45.93 32.40 18.51
C ALA A 793 46.68 31.22 17.81
N PRO A 794 47.94 30.91 18.18
CA PRO A 794 48.84 30.06 17.37
C PRO A 794 48.72 28.54 17.62
N VAL A 795 49.29 27.77 16.69
CA VAL A 795 49.24 26.29 16.62
C VAL A 795 50.44 25.64 17.31
N ALA A 796 50.21 24.54 18.05
CA ALA A 796 51.24 23.73 18.72
C ALA A 796 51.74 22.54 17.83
N PRO A 797 52.95 21.98 18.07
CA PRO A 797 53.64 21.10 17.11
C PRO A 797 53.26 19.61 17.17
N LYS A 798 53.62 18.88 16.10
CA LYS A 798 53.39 17.43 15.93
C LYS A 798 54.40 16.56 16.67
N PRO A 799 53.98 15.43 17.29
CA PRO A 799 54.85 14.29 17.63
C PRO A 799 55.16 13.38 16.43
N ALA A 800 56.15 12.49 16.60
CA ALA A 800 56.87 11.80 15.53
C ALA A 800 56.27 10.46 15.04
N VAL A 801 56.80 9.97 13.91
CA VAL A 801 56.47 8.69 13.27
C VAL A 801 57.33 7.56 13.84
N VAL A 802 56.71 6.42 14.16
CA VAL A 802 57.37 5.16 14.56
C VAL A 802 57.11 4.11 13.46
N PRO A 803 58.10 3.28 13.06
CA PRO A 803 57.98 2.41 11.89
C PRO A 803 57.14 1.14 12.12
N ALA A 804 56.56 0.62 11.03
CA ALA A 804 55.68 -0.54 11.05
C ALA A 804 56.43 -1.89 11.17
N PRO A 805 55.92 -2.86 11.96
CA PRO A 805 56.41 -4.24 11.95
C PRO A 805 55.81 -5.09 10.81
N ARG A 806 56.43 -6.25 10.58
CA ARG A 806 56.24 -7.11 9.39
C ARG A 806 54.88 -7.82 9.29
N VAL A 807 54.52 -8.12 8.04
CA VAL A 807 53.49 -9.09 7.64
C VAL A 807 53.80 -10.49 8.18
N THR A 808 52.79 -11.13 8.77
CA THR A 808 52.72 -12.59 9.00
C THR A 808 51.40 -13.14 8.45
N SER A 809 51.44 -14.40 8.01
CA SER A 809 50.36 -15.10 7.29
C SER A 809 49.10 -15.33 8.15
N PRO A 810 47.91 -15.51 7.54
CA PRO A 810 46.65 -15.54 8.28
C PRO A 810 46.48 -16.81 9.12
N SER A 811 46.30 -16.65 10.43
CA SER A 811 45.78 -17.68 11.32
C SER A 811 44.25 -17.73 11.28
N LYS A 812 43.69 -18.92 11.55
CA LYS A 812 42.24 -19.20 11.46
C LYS A 812 41.38 -18.28 12.34
N PRO A 813 40.15 -17.94 11.93
CA PRO A 813 39.19 -17.29 12.82
C PRO A 813 38.79 -18.20 13.98
N SER A 814 38.78 -17.66 15.20
CA SER A 814 38.13 -18.28 16.36
C SER A 814 36.61 -18.33 16.16
N PRO A 815 35.90 -19.32 16.74
CA PRO A 815 34.49 -19.55 16.46
C PRO A 815 33.59 -18.45 17.03
N VAL A 816 32.55 -18.11 16.26
CA VAL A 816 31.41 -17.33 16.76
C VAL A 816 30.71 -18.14 17.85
N VAL A 817 30.51 -17.54 19.02
CA VAL A 817 29.72 -18.14 20.10
C VAL A 817 28.26 -18.21 19.63
N ALA A 818 27.75 -19.42 19.45
CA ALA A 818 26.35 -19.64 19.12
C ALA A 818 25.44 -19.27 20.32
N PRO A 819 24.22 -18.74 20.08
CA PRO A 819 23.25 -18.53 21.15
C PRO A 819 22.85 -19.87 21.80
N PRO A 820 22.45 -19.86 23.08
CA PRO A 820 22.05 -21.06 23.79
C PRO A 820 20.84 -21.74 23.13
N ALA A 821 20.86 -23.08 23.08
CA ALA A 821 19.78 -23.87 22.51
C ALA A 821 18.49 -23.76 23.34
N PRO A 822 17.29 -23.76 22.72
CA PRO A 822 16.02 -23.78 23.44
C PRO A 822 15.86 -25.08 24.25
N PRO A 823 15.10 -25.05 25.36
CA PRO A 823 14.90 -26.21 26.21
C PRO A 823 14.22 -27.36 25.46
N ALA A 824 14.65 -28.59 25.75
CA ALA A 824 14.22 -29.79 25.03
C ALA A 824 12.71 -30.05 25.19
N ALA A 825 12.02 -30.23 24.07
CA ALA A 825 10.62 -30.63 24.05
C ALA A 825 10.42 -31.98 24.77
N ARG A 826 9.36 -32.08 25.59
CA ARG A 826 8.95 -33.35 26.21
C ARG A 826 8.73 -34.41 25.12
N LYS A 827 9.33 -35.59 25.30
CA LYS A 827 9.12 -36.75 24.42
C LYS A 827 7.62 -37.09 24.35
N ALA A 828 7.10 -37.23 23.14
CA ALA A 828 5.77 -37.80 22.91
C ALA A 828 5.72 -39.27 23.39
N PRO A 829 4.57 -39.75 23.90
CA PRO A 829 4.40 -41.16 24.23
C PRO A 829 4.47 -42.03 22.97
N ALA A 830 5.04 -43.23 23.11
CA ALA A 830 5.26 -44.15 21.99
C ALA A 830 3.93 -44.63 21.34
N PRO A 831 3.92 -44.88 20.02
CA PRO A 831 2.72 -45.37 19.34
C PRO A 831 2.38 -46.78 19.80
N THR A 832 1.10 -47.01 20.11
CA THR A 832 0.56 -48.33 20.44
C THR A 832 0.68 -49.29 19.27
N THR A 833 1.14 -50.51 19.57
CA THR A 833 1.29 -51.61 18.62
C THR A 833 -0.05 -51.97 17.96
N LYS A 834 -0.08 -51.97 16.63
CA LYS A 834 -1.19 -52.57 15.87
C LYS A 834 -1.07 -54.09 15.89
N VAL A 835 -2.15 -54.76 16.27
CA VAL A 835 -2.33 -56.21 16.10
C VAL A 835 -2.33 -56.54 14.59
N PRO A 836 -1.65 -57.59 14.13
CA PRO A 836 -1.65 -57.99 12.73
C PRO A 836 -3.00 -58.63 12.34
N ALA A 837 -3.56 -58.23 11.20
CA ALA A 837 -4.68 -58.92 10.58
C ALA A 837 -4.15 -60.06 9.67
N THR A 838 -4.71 -61.26 9.82
CA THR A 838 -4.46 -62.40 8.95
C THR A 838 -5.03 -62.18 7.55
N PRO A 839 -4.42 -62.76 6.49
CA PRO A 839 -4.79 -62.49 5.11
C PRO A 839 -5.95 -63.37 4.60
N PRO A 840 -6.77 -62.90 3.64
CA PRO A 840 -7.56 -63.76 2.79
C PRO A 840 -6.74 -64.26 1.60
N GLU A 841 -6.86 -65.55 1.35
CA GLU A 841 -6.18 -66.33 0.30
C GLU A 841 -6.94 -66.23 -1.04
N ALA A 842 -6.23 -66.13 -2.17
CA ALA A 842 -6.78 -66.27 -3.52
C ALA A 842 -5.69 -66.72 -4.52
N PRO A 843 -6.04 -67.49 -5.58
CA PRO A 843 -5.16 -68.57 -6.04
C PRO A 843 -4.25 -68.25 -7.25
N ALA A 844 -3.38 -69.21 -7.52
CA ALA A 844 -2.33 -69.19 -8.53
C ALA A 844 -2.81 -68.98 -9.99
N SER A 845 -1.94 -68.35 -10.78
CA SER A 845 -1.73 -68.67 -12.19
C SER A 845 -0.23 -68.89 -12.45
N ARG A 846 0.08 -69.79 -13.38
CA ARG A 846 1.42 -70.29 -13.69
C ARG A 846 1.58 -70.32 -15.22
N ALA A 847 2.84 -70.24 -15.69
CA ALA A 847 3.25 -70.16 -17.11
C ALA A 847 2.90 -68.83 -17.81
N GLY A 848 3.70 -68.35 -18.77
CA GLY A 848 4.98 -68.87 -19.28
C GLY A 848 5.43 -68.10 -20.53
N GLU A 849 6.72 -68.22 -20.86
CA GLU A 849 7.48 -67.48 -21.91
C GLU A 849 7.79 -66.00 -21.61
#